data_AF-A0AAW0F0P7-F1
#
_entry.id   AF-A0AAW0F0P7-F1
#
_cell.length_a   1.000
_cell.length_b   1.000
_cell.length_c   1.000
_cell.angle_alpha   90.00
_cell.angle_beta   90.00
_cell.angle_gamma   90.00
#
_symmetry.space_group_name_H-M   'P 1'
#
loop_
_entity.id
_entity.type
_entity.pdbx_description
1 polymer ?
#
loop_
_entity_poly.entity_id
_entity_poly.type
_entity_poly.pdbx_seq_one_letter_code
_entity_poly.pdbx_strand_id
1 'polypeptide(L)'
;MAGVLRRESSSDSDGEWEYLGGHPTSTAAFGGAAEVETHVPTSGGGVRTGTNADARLHEVTAVLEERLRVLQATNEGLEATMRDMKVAQQLRELEMTTLRDIVEAMTRETQQREQEASLMKATIEKATEVTKQSEEEASLMKATIEKATEEAKQHEHEASLMKATIDRMTEAAKQFEQEASLMRATIDKMTDEAVSLRRTATQLGEQCAERGVRIAELIVVLNILKDSIENTLPADNEGVSLTKRLEAVNINGTDFLNLTPPVAALHAWRKVVLTGPGITTIEALRHATQLEEVDLSSTSVTDIAPLAASLRTLKKLDLQNSDVTSIAVLAGARQMEEVNLSYTKVTDITPLTASLRTLKKLDLQRSDVTSIAAIAGATQLEEVDLNDTKVRDITPLTASLRTLKKLHWSCVGVTSIAAIASATQLEEVNLSYTKVTDITPLTASLRTLKKLDLQRSDVTSIAAITGAMLLEYVNLTGTKVRDITPLTASLRTLKKLDLGGSSVTSIAVLAGATQLEEVNLKSTKVRDITPLAASASSLKKLNLGYSGVTSIEAIAGATQLEEVNLSGTAVTDITPLTASLRSLKKLWLERGSVTSIAAIAGATQLEEVDLNDTKVRDITPLTASLRTLKKLDLAKSGVTSIAAIADATHLEEVYLNGTAVTDITPLTASLRTLKNLFLAKSGVTSIAAITEATDLEKVFLNRTKVRDVSMLPRSTEVFW
;
A
#
# COMPACT_ATOMS: atom_id res chain seq x y z
N MET A 1 -32.36 -22.35 -14.42
CA MET A 1 -33.62 -21.86 -15.02
C MET A 1 -33.22 -20.96 -16.19
N ALA A 2 -33.03 -21.50 -17.41
CA ALA A 2 -34.00 -21.54 -18.52
C ALA A 2 -34.61 -20.15 -18.81
N GLY A 3 -34.61 -19.56 -20.00
CA GLY A 3 -34.24 -19.96 -21.35
C GLY A 3 -35.06 -19.10 -22.35
N VAL A 4 -34.39 -18.58 -23.39
CA VAL A 4 -34.82 -18.39 -24.82
C VAL A 4 -36.23 -17.85 -25.16
N LEU A 5 -36.30 -16.84 -26.07
CA LEU A 5 -37.02 -16.81 -27.39
C LEU A 5 -37.25 -15.35 -27.89
N ARG A 6 -36.65 -14.95 -29.04
CA ARG A 6 -37.19 -14.76 -30.43
C ARG A 6 -38.14 -13.54 -30.59
N ARG A 7 -37.87 -12.52 -31.44
CA ARG A 7 -37.77 -12.38 -32.92
C ARG A 7 -39.15 -12.28 -33.61
N GLU A 8 -39.35 -11.19 -34.39
CA GLU A 8 -40.22 -10.97 -35.60
C GLU A 8 -40.46 -9.44 -35.72
N SER A 9 -40.27 -8.68 -36.81
CA SER A 9 -40.57 -8.74 -38.26
C SER A 9 -42.00 -8.31 -38.67
N SER A 10 -42.04 -7.32 -39.59
CA SER A 10 -42.98 -7.09 -40.71
C SER A 10 -44.50 -6.90 -40.49
N SER A 11 -45.05 -5.84 -41.10
CA SER A 11 -46.22 -5.78 -42.02
C SER A 11 -46.63 -4.30 -42.17
N ASP A 12 -46.66 -3.71 -43.37
CA ASP A 12 -47.69 -3.80 -44.42
C ASP A 12 -49.13 -3.54 -43.92
N SER A 13 -49.72 -2.42 -44.38
CA SER A 13 -51.13 -2.35 -44.74
C SER A 13 -51.45 -1.09 -45.55
N ASP A 14 -51.73 -1.34 -46.83
CA ASP A 14 -52.69 -0.74 -47.78
C ASP A 14 -53.57 0.46 -47.38
N GLY A 15 -53.84 1.28 -48.41
CA GLY A 15 -54.97 2.21 -48.46
C GLY A 15 -54.96 3.16 -49.65
N GLU A 16 -55.30 2.65 -50.84
CA GLU A 16 -55.77 3.47 -51.99
C GLU A 16 -57.04 4.25 -51.62
N TRP A 17 -57.30 5.40 -52.28
CA TRP A 17 -58.52 5.78 -53.02
C TRP A 17 -58.39 7.23 -53.57
N GLU A 18 -58.44 7.37 -54.92
CA GLU A 18 -59.20 8.34 -55.77
C GLU A 18 -59.35 9.84 -55.38
N TYR A 19 -59.47 10.86 -56.24
CA TYR A 19 -59.35 11.16 -57.69
C TYR A 19 -59.64 12.68 -57.85
N LEU A 20 -59.52 13.22 -59.09
CA LEU A 20 -59.80 14.59 -59.60
C LEU A 20 -58.61 15.56 -59.52
N GLY A 21 -57.88 15.91 -60.58
CA GLY A 21 -58.27 16.24 -61.97
C GLY A 21 -58.42 17.77 -62.09
N GLY A 22 -57.79 18.53 -62.98
CA GLY A 22 -56.80 18.29 -64.03
C GLY A 22 -56.17 19.63 -64.46
N HIS A 23 -55.14 19.56 -65.32
CA HIS A 23 -54.71 20.66 -66.20
C HIS A 23 -55.84 21.01 -67.22
N PRO A 24 -55.77 22.03 -68.13
CA PRO A 24 -54.59 22.76 -68.64
C PRO A 24 -54.79 24.25 -69.11
N THR A 25 -53.67 24.88 -69.50
CA THR A 25 -53.41 25.85 -70.62
C THR A 25 -54.47 26.83 -71.18
N SER A 26 -54.06 28.09 -71.43
CA SER A 26 -54.24 28.87 -72.70
C SER A 26 -54.16 30.39 -72.45
N THR A 27 -53.16 31.14 -72.94
CA THR A 27 -53.07 31.92 -74.20
C THR A 27 -54.09 33.06 -74.46
N ALA A 28 -53.51 34.27 -74.61
CA ALA A 28 -53.79 35.36 -75.57
C ALA A 28 -55.05 36.24 -75.46
N ALA A 29 -54.85 37.58 -75.48
CA ALA A 29 -55.42 38.49 -76.49
C ALA A 29 -54.92 39.95 -76.34
N PHE A 30 -54.64 40.56 -77.50
CA PHE A 30 -54.26 41.95 -77.79
C PHE A 30 -55.51 42.86 -77.92
N GLY A 31 -55.33 44.19 -77.81
CA GLY A 31 -55.97 45.14 -78.73
C GLY A 31 -56.74 46.35 -78.16
N GLY A 32 -56.56 47.52 -78.81
CA GLY A 32 -57.46 48.69 -78.77
C GLY A 32 -56.80 49.96 -78.22
N ALA A 33 -56.12 50.79 -79.02
CA ALA A 33 -56.62 51.77 -80.00
C ALA A 33 -56.91 53.16 -79.40
N ALA A 34 -56.34 54.17 -80.06
CA ALA A 34 -56.39 55.60 -79.78
C ALA A 34 -57.74 56.22 -80.16
N GLU A 35 -58.04 57.43 -79.66
CA GLU A 35 -58.57 58.51 -80.53
C GLU A 35 -58.50 59.90 -79.88
N VAL A 36 -58.32 60.87 -80.77
CA VAL A 36 -58.14 62.32 -80.64
C VAL A 36 -59.46 63.00 -81.03
N GLU A 37 -59.74 64.23 -80.54
CA GLU A 37 -60.36 65.38 -81.26
C GLU A 37 -60.91 66.39 -80.23
N THR A 38 -60.30 67.55 -80.01
CA THR A 38 -60.43 68.85 -80.72
C THR A 38 -61.87 69.30 -81.00
N HIS A 39 -62.28 70.44 -80.43
CA HIS A 39 -63.08 71.47 -81.14
C HIS A 39 -63.06 72.82 -80.39
N VAL A 40 -62.75 73.88 -81.14
CA VAL A 40 -62.78 75.32 -80.81
C VAL A 40 -63.88 75.94 -81.69
N PRO A 41 -64.73 76.86 -81.21
CA PRO A 41 -64.73 78.26 -81.69
C PRO A 41 -65.16 79.29 -80.60
N THR A 42 -64.51 80.44 -80.40
CA THR A 42 -64.59 81.76 -81.09
C THR A 42 -65.97 82.47 -81.15
N SER A 43 -65.89 83.81 -81.00
CA SER A 43 -66.91 84.88 -81.12
C SER A 43 -67.67 85.24 -79.82
N GLY A 44 -67.93 86.50 -79.46
CA GLY A 44 -67.77 87.78 -80.13
C GLY A 44 -68.99 88.68 -79.85
N GLY A 45 -68.81 89.73 -79.05
CA GLY A 45 -69.61 90.97 -79.08
C GLY A 45 -71.02 90.97 -78.47
N GLY A 46 -71.41 92.12 -77.89
CA GLY A 46 -72.83 92.53 -77.80
C GLY A 46 -73.42 92.88 -76.43
N VAL A 47 -73.04 94.04 -75.89
CA VAL A 47 -73.88 95.12 -75.30
C VAL A 47 -75.25 94.77 -74.63
N ARG A 48 -75.34 95.16 -73.33
CA ARG A 48 -76.43 95.81 -72.52
C ARG A 48 -77.90 95.44 -72.84
N THR A 49 -78.85 95.28 -71.91
CA THR A 49 -79.02 95.58 -70.47
C THR A 49 -80.41 95.06 -70.10
N GLY A 50 -80.65 94.68 -68.84
CA GLY A 50 -82.02 94.75 -68.28
C GLY A 50 -82.60 93.44 -67.77
N THR A 51 -82.14 93.06 -66.58
CA THR A 51 -82.92 92.41 -65.51
C THR A 51 -83.69 91.12 -65.81
N ASN A 52 -83.07 89.97 -65.51
CA ASN A 52 -83.80 88.79 -65.03
C ASN A 52 -82.91 87.99 -64.04
N ALA A 53 -82.76 88.54 -62.83
CA ALA A 53 -81.85 88.02 -61.79
C ALA A 53 -82.29 86.65 -61.24
N ASP A 54 -83.58 86.31 -61.31
CA ASP A 54 -84.11 85.04 -60.79
C ASP A 54 -83.74 83.82 -61.63
N ALA A 55 -83.66 83.97 -62.97
CA ALA A 55 -83.23 82.89 -63.85
C ALA A 55 -81.74 82.53 -63.63
N ARG A 56 -80.90 83.54 -63.38
CA ARG A 56 -79.48 83.34 -63.06
C ARG A 56 -79.28 82.72 -61.68
N LEU A 57 -80.15 83.02 -60.70
CA LEU A 57 -80.05 82.42 -59.37
C LEU A 57 -80.39 80.93 -59.42
N HIS A 58 -81.46 80.52 -60.11
CA HIS A 58 -81.81 79.10 -60.26
C HIS A 58 -80.75 78.31 -61.05
N GLU A 59 -80.20 78.88 -62.12
CA GLU A 59 -79.15 78.23 -62.91
C GLU A 59 -77.84 78.10 -62.13
N VAL A 60 -77.47 79.12 -61.34
CA VAL A 60 -76.30 79.07 -60.44
C VAL A 60 -76.52 78.08 -59.30
N THR A 61 -77.71 78.04 -58.69
CA THR A 61 -78.02 77.07 -57.62
C THR A 61 -78.02 75.63 -58.16
N ALA A 62 -78.58 75.37 -59.34
CA ALA A 62 -78.56 74.04 -59.95
C ALA A 62 -77.14 73.59 -60.32
N VAL A 63 -76.30 74.50 -60.84
CA VAL A 63 -74.89 74.21 -61.14
C VAL A 63 -74.08 73.98 -59.86
N LEU A 64 -74.37 74.71 -58.77
CA LEU A 64 -73.72 74.52 -57.48
C LEU A 64 -74.15 73.23 -56.80
N GLU A 65 -75.42 72.85 -56.87
CA GLU A 65 -75.93 71.57 -56.37
C GLU A 65 -75.34 70.39 -57.14
N GLU A 66 -75.24 70.49 -58.46
CA GLU A 66 -74.59 69.45 -59.28
C GLU A 66 -73.09 69.36 -59.00
N ARG A 67 -72.39 70.50 -58.87
CA ARG A 67 -70.98 70.51 -58.45
C ARG A 67 -70.78 69.97 -57.05
N LEU A 68 -71.71 70.24 -56.12
CA LEU A 68 -71.67 69.69 -54.77
C LEU A 68 -71.89 68.18 -54.79
N ARG A 69 -72.81 67.68 -55.63
CA ARG A 69 -73.04 66.25 -55.85
C ARG A 69 -71.80 65.56 -56.40
N VAL A 70 -71.17 66.14 -57.42
CA VAL A 70 -69.92 65.62 -57.99
C VAL A 70 -68.80 65.63 -56.95
N LEU A 71 -68.67 66.71 -56.16
CA LEU A 71 -67.66 66.79 -55.09
C LEU A 71 -67.92 65.75 -53.98
N GLN A 72 -69.17 65.52 -53.59
CA GLN A 72 -69.54 64.50 -52.62
C GLN A 72 -69.22 63.10 -53.15
N ALA A 73 -69.60 62.79 -54.39
CA ALA A 73 -69.26 61.51 -55.03
C ALA A 73 -67.75 61.32 -55.19
N THR A 74 -67.01 62.40 -55.49
CA THR A 74 -65.54 62.36 -55.59
C THR A 74 -64.91 62.16 -54.21
N ASN A 75 -65.46 62.77 -53.16
CA ASN A 75 -64.98 62.61 -51.78
C ASN A 75 -65.27 61.19 -51.25
N GLU A 76 -66.46 60.64 -51.52
CA GLU A 76 -66.77 59.23 -51.20
C GLU A 76 -65.86 58.26 -51.96
N GLY A 77 -65.58 58.54 -53.24
CA GLY A 77 -64.59 57.81 -54.02
C GLY A 77 -63.20 57.88 -53.40
N LEU A 78 -62.74 59.07 -53.00
CA LEU A 78 -61.44 59.27 -52.35
C LEU A 78 -61.35 58.54 -51.00
N GLU A 79 -62.42 58.58 -50.20
CA GLU A 79 -62.50 57.88 -48.91
C GLU A 79 -62.52 56.36 -49.08
N ALA A 80 -63.09 55.84 -50.16
CA ALA A 80 -63.01 54.42 -50.53
C ALA A 80 -61.56 54.05 -50.91
N THR A 81 -60.91 54.84 -51.77
CA THR A 81 -59.51 54.60 -52.15
C THR A 81 -58.56 54.71 -50.95
N MET A 82 -58.81 55.62 -50.02
CA MET A 82 -58.03 55.74 -48.78
C MET A 82 -58.24 54.53 -47.85
N ARG A 83 -59.45 53.97 -47.78
CA ARG A 83 -59.71 52.71 -47.06
C ARG A 83 -58.97 51.54 -47.71
N ASP A 84 -59.02 51.42 -49.02
CA ASP A 84 -58.32 50.36 -49.76
C ASP A 84 -56.79 50.49 -49.63
N MET A 85 -56.26 51.72 -49.68
CA MET A 85 -54.83 51.98 -49.39
C MET A 85 -54.44 51.60 -47.97
N LYS A 86 -55.31 51.84 -46.98
CA LYS A 86 -55.07 51.48 -45.58
C LYS A 86 -55.09 49.97 -45.36
N VAL A 87 -56.01 49.26 -46.03
CA VAL A 87 -56.05 47.79 -46.04
C VAL A 87 -54.82 47.23 -46.74
N ALA A 88 -54.41 47.80 -47.89
CA ALA A 88 -53.20 47.38 -48.60
C ALA A 88 -51.91 47.64 -47.78
N GLN A 89 -51.87 48.74 -47.01
CA GLN A 89 -50.77 49.02 -46.09
C GLN A 89 -50.73 47.99 -44.95
N GLN A 90 -51.87 47.67 -44.35
CA GLN A 90 -51.98 46.66 -43.30
C GLN A 90 -51.59 45.26 -43.81
N LEU A 91 -51.97 44.91 -45.05
CA LEU A 91 -51.56 43.65 -45.68
C LEU A 91 -50.05 43.57 -45.86
N ARG A 92 -49.40 44.65 -46.32
CA ARG A 92 -47.94 44.71 -46.46
C ARG A 92 -47.23 44.64 -45.11
N GLU A 93 -47.77 45.28 -44.08
CA GLU A 93 -47.21 45.19 -42.72
C GLU A 93 -47.32 43.75 -42.19
N LEU A 94 -48.42 43.06 -42.46
CA LEU A 94 -48.62 41.65 -42.09
C LEU A 94 -47.70 40.70 -42.87
N GLU A 95 -47.53 40.91 -44.17
CA GLU A 95 -46.59 40.16 -45.01
C GLU A 95 -45.15 40.35 -44.53
N MET A 96 -44.75 41.59 -44.20
CA MET A 96 -43.42 41.89 -43.69
C MET A 96 -43.16 41.33 -42.30
N THR A 97 -44.18 41.26 -41.43
CA THR A 97 -44.06 40.59 -40.13
C THR A 97 -43.95 39.08 -40.30
N THR A 98 -44.78 38.48 -41.16
CA THR A 98 -44.72 37.05 -41.47
C THR A 98 -43.36 36.66 -42.05
N LEU A 99 -42.81 37.46 -42.97
CA LEU A 99 -41.47 37.25 -43.53
C LEU A 99 -40.37 37.41 -42.46
N ARG A 100 -40.49 38.38 -41.55
CA ARG A 100 -39.55 38.53 -40.42
C ARG A 100 -39.58 37.30 -39.51
N ASP A 101 -40.76 36.80 -39.17
CA ASP A 101 -40.93 35.62 -38.33
C ASP A 101 -40.36 34.35 -39.00
N ILE A 102 -40.55 34.20 -40.31
CA ILE A 102 -39.95 33.10 -41.09
C ILE A 102 -38.42 33.20 -41.09
N VAL A 103 -37.86 34.40 -41.31
CA VAL A 103 -36.40 34.61 -41.28
C VAL A 103 -35.84 34.35 -39.89
N GLU A 104 -36.52 34.78 -38.82
CA GLU A 104 -36.11 34.47 -37.45
C GLU A 104 -36.17 32.97 -37.15
N ALA A 105 -37.22 32.27 -37.61
CA ALA A 105 -37.33 30.82 -37.46
C ALA A 105 -36.21 30.09 -38.21
N MET A 106 -35.95 30.46 -39.46
CA MET A 106 -34.83 29.91 -40.25
C MET A 106 -33.47 30.20 -39.62
N THR A 107 -33.30 31.38 -39.02
CA THR A 107 -32.06 31.76 -38.32
C THR A 107 -31.86 30.90 -37.07
N ARG A 108 -32.91 30.68 -36.27
CA ARG A 108 -32.86 29.79 -35.10
C ARG A 108 -32.56 28.35 -35.48
N GLU A 109 -33.19 27.84 -36.55
CA GLU A 109 -32.94 26.49 -37.04
C GLU A 109 -31.50 26.33 -37.57
N THR A 110 -30.98 27.34 -38.27
CA THR A 110 -29.58 27.37 -38.73
C THR A 110 -28.61 27.37 -37.55
N GLN A 111 -28.87 28.19 -36.54
CA GLN A 111 -28.05 28.27 -35.32
C GLN A 111 -28.10 26.96 -34.51
N GLN A 112 -29.25 26.28 -34.48
CA GLN A 112 -29.39 24.96 -33.88
C GLN A 112 -28.57 23.90 -34.63
N ARG A 113 -28.63 23.88 -35.97
CA ARG A 113 -27.83 22.97 -36.79
C ARG A 113 -26.33 23.22 -36.65
N GLU A 114 -25.90 24.47 -36.50
CA GLU A 114 -24.51 24.81 -36.21
C GLU A 114 -24.06 24.33 -34.82
N GLN A 115 -24.93 24.43 -33.81
CA GLN A 115 -24.65 23.88 -32.48
C GLN A 115 -24.56 22.34 -32.50
N GLU A 116 -25.46 21.67 -33.20
CA GLU A 116 -25.44 20.21 -33.38
C GLU A 116 -24.19 19.76 -34.14
N ALA A 117 -23.78 20.48 -35.20
CA ALA A 117 -22.56 20.20 -35.94
C ALA A 117 -21.29 20.43 -35.09
N SER A 118 -21.29 21.46 -34.25
CA SER A 118 -20.20 21.72 -33.29
C SER A 118 -20.08 20.61 -32.24
N LEU A 119 -21.22 20.16 -31.70
CA LEU A 119 -21.27 19.04 -30.75
C LEU A 119 -20.82 17.72 -31.42
N MET A 120 -21.24 17.48 -32.67
CA MET A 120 -20.83 16.31 -33.45
C MET A 120 -19.32 16.35 -33.73
N LYS A 121 -18.76 17.50 -34.10
CA LYS A 121 -17.32 17.68 -34.30
C LYS A 121 -16.53 17.44 -33.01
N ALA A 122 -16.98 17.98 -31.88
CA ALA A 122 -16.36 17.73 -30.57
C ALA A 122 -16.46 16.25 -30.16
N THR A 123 -17.56 15.58 -30.51
CA THR A 123 -17.75 14.14 -30.25
C THR A 123 -16.82 13.29 -31.13
N ILE A 124 -16.63 13.67 -32.39
CA ILE A 124 -15.69 13.03 -33.32
C ILE A 124 -14.24 13.25 -32.86
N GLU A 125 -13.86 14.47 -32.48
CA GLU A 125 -12.53 14.75 -31.91
C GLU A 125 -12.29 13.90 -30.65
N LYS A 126 -13.25 13.85 -29.73
CA LYS A 126 -13.16 13.01 -28.54
C LYS A 126 -13.08 11.52 -28.85
N ALA A 127 -13.85 11.04 -29.83
CA ALA A 127 -13.77 9.65 -30.28
C ALA A 127 -12.41 9.34 -30.93
N THR A 128 -11.87 10.29 -31.71
CA THR A 128 -10.55 10.19 -32.36
C THR A 128 -9.43 10.15 -31.32
N GLU A 129 -9.50 10.99 -30.29
CA GLU A 129 -8.57 11.00 -29.14
C GLU A 129 -8.61 9.68 -28.37
N VAL A 130 -9.80 9.11 -28.16
CA VAL A 130 -9.97 7.80 -27.49
C VAL A 130 -9.40 6.66 -28.33
N THR A 131 -9.59 6.66 -29.65
CA THR A 131 -8.93 5.66 -30.52
C THR A 131 -7.41 5.82 -30.50
N LYS A 132 -6.88 7.05 -30.54
CA LYS A 132 -5.43 7.31 -30.46
C LYS A 132 -4.85 6.87 -29.12
N GLN A 133 -5.54 7.14 -28.01
CA GLN A 133 -5.17 6.63 -26.68
C GLN A 133 -5.21 5.10 -26.63
N SER A 134 -6.21 4.46 -27.26
CA SER A 134 -6.27 2.99 -27.31
C SER A 134 -5.16 2.36 -28.15
N GLU A 135 -4.73 3.02 -29.22
CA GLU A 135 -3.59 2.59 -30.04
C GLU A 135 -2.25 2.81 -29.33
N GLU A 136 -2.09 3.92 -28.61
CA GLU A 136 -0.93 4.19 -27.75
C GLU A 136 -0.87 3.21 -26.57
N GLU A 137 -2.00 2.89 -25.94
CA GLU A 137 -2.10 1.87 -24.89
C GLU A 137 -1.81 0.47 -25.42
N ALA A 138 -2.28 0.10 -26.62
CA ALA A 138 -1.95 -1.18 -27.26
C ALA A 138 -0.47 -1.25 -27.64
N SER A 139 0.13 -0.15 -28.10
CA SER A 139 1.56 -0.05 -28.38
C SER A 139 2.40 -0.13 -27.09
N LEU A 140 1.95 0.51 -26.01
CA LEU A 140 2.59 0.45 -24.70
C LEU A 140 2.46 -0.94 -24.07
N MET A 141 1.29 -1.59 -24.23
CA MET A 141 1.04 -2.97 -23.80
C MET A 141 1.95 -3.94 -24.56
N LYS A 142 2.10 -3.77 -25.87
CA LYS A 142 3.01 -4.57 -26.70
C LYS A 142 4.47 -4.37 -26.31
N ALA A 143 4.91 -3.13 -26.09
CA ALA A 143 6.25 -2.82 -25.60
C ALA A 143 6.49 -3.36 -24.18
N THR A 144 5.47 -3.34 -23.32
CA THR A 144 5.52 -3.91 -21.96
C THR A 144 5.59 -5.42 -22.00
N ILE A 145 4.86 -6.08 -22.92
CA ILE A 145 4.94 -7.53 -23.14
C ILE A 145 6.31 -7.92 -23.70
N GLU A 146 6.86 -7.18 -24.67
CA GLU A 146 8.21 -7.42 -25.19
C GLU A 146 9.27 -7.24 -24.10
N LYS A 147 9.16 -6.18 -23.29
CA LYS A 147 10.04 -5.95 -22.14
C LYS A 147 9.93 -7.07 -21.09
N ALA A 148 8.71 -7.48 -20.74
CA ALA A 148 8.48 -8.58 -19.80
C ALA A 148 8.97 -9.93 -20.35
N THR A 149 8.90 -10.13 -21.66
CA THR A 149 9.43 -11.33 -22.33
C THR A 149 10.96 -11.35 -22.29
N GLU A 150 11.61 -10.21 -22.42
CA GLU A 150 13.07 -10.11 -22.35
C GLU A 150 13.58 -10.19 -20.89
N GLU A 151 12.86 -9.60 -19.94
CA GLU A 151 13.10 -9.77 -18.50
C GLU A 151 12.93 -11.24 -18.08
N ALA A 152 11.94 -11.95 -18.64
CA ALA A 152 11.75 -13.40 -18.40
C ALA A 152 12.92 -14.24 -18.95
N LYS A 153 13.44 -13.93 -20.14
CA LYS A 153 14.65 -14.59 -20.69
C LYS A 153 15.89 -14.28 -19.86
N GLN A 154 16.00 -13.05 -19.33
CA GLN A 154 17.09 -12.68 -18.45
C GLN A 154 17.02 -13.42 -17.12
N HIS A 155 15.83 -13.59 -16.56
CA HIS A 155 15.63 -14.44 -15.37
C HIS A 155 15.88 -15.92 -15.65
N GLU A 156 15.58 -16.43 -16.84
CA GLU A 156 15.94 -17.80 -17.25
C GLU A 156 17.46 -17.97 -17.38
N HIS A 157 18.15 -16.95 -17.92
CA HIS A 157 19.62 -16.91 -17.99
C HIS A 157 20.26 -16.81 -16.59
N GLU A 158 19.72 -15.97 -15.71
CA GLU A 158 20.15 -15.84 -14.32
C GLU A 158 19.89 -17.11 -13.51
N ALA A 159 18.74 -17.77 -13.71
CA ALA A 159 18.44 -19.07 -13.10
C ALA A 159 19.39 -20.17 -13.61
N SER A 160 19.75 -20.15 -14.89
CA SER A 160 20.77 -21.06 -15.45
C SER A 160 22.16 -20.77 -14.90
N LEU A 161 22.52 -19.50 -14.68
CA LEU A 161 23.78 -19.10 -14.07
C LEU A 161 23.82 -19.48 -12.59
N MET A 162 22.69 -19.35 -11.89
CA MET A 162 22.53 -19.71 -10.49
C MET A 162 22.57 -21.23 -10.30
N LYS A 163 21.97 -22.01 -11.21
CA LYS A 163 22.12 -23.46 -11.26
C LYS A 163 23.57 -23.89 -11.51
N ALA A 164 24.25 -23.28 -12.48
CA ALA A 164 25.67 -23.54 -12.73
C ALA A 164 26.56 -23.14 -11.54
N THR A 165 26.15 -22.13 -10.76
CA THR A 165 26.84 -21.72 -9.53
C THR A 165 26.59 -22.72 -8.41
N ILE A 166 25.36 -23.19 -8.23
CA ILE A 166 24.99 -24.24 -7.28
C ILE A 166 25.75 -25.53 -7.60
N ASP A 167 25.84 -25.93 -8.87
CA ASP A 167 26.58 -27.13 -9.28
C ASP A 167 28.08 -26.99 -8.97
N ARG A 168 28.68 -25.81 -9.20
CA ARG A 168 30.07 -25.54 -8.81
C ARG A 168 30.27 -25.53 -7.29
N MET A 169 29.32 -24.97 -6.53
CA MET A 169 29.37 -24.96 -5.07
C MET A 169 29.19 -26.37 -4.49
N THR A 170 28.37 -27.20 -5.14
CA THR A 170 28.18 -28.61 -4.75
C THR A 170 29.43 -29.44 -5.01
N GLU A 171 30.14 -29.21 -6.11
CA GLU A 171 31.41 -29.87 -6.40
C GLU A 171 32.53 -29.38 -5.47
N ALA A 172 32.56 -28.09 -5.15
CA ALA A 172 33.47 -27.54 -4.15
C ALA A 172 33.21 -28.13 -2.75
N ALA A 173 31.94 -28.31 -2.37
CA ALA A 173 31.57 -28.94 -1.10
C ALA A 173 32.04 -30.41 -1.01
N LYS A 174 31.96 -31.17 -2.12
CA LYS A 174 32.52 -32.52 -2.19
C LYS A 174 34.03 -32.54 -2.04
N GLN A 175 34.75 -31.58 -2.64
CA GLN A 175 36.19 -31.45 -2.47
C GLN A 175 36.56 -31.13 -1.01
N PHE A 176 35.83 -30.22 -0.37
CA PHE A 176 36.02 -29.91 1.05
C PHE A 176 35.74 -31.13 1.95
N GLU A 177 34.74 -31.95 1.64
CA GLU A 177 34.45 -33.16 2.40
C GLU A 177 35.56 -34.22 2.26
N GLN A 178 36.16 -34.31 1.06
CA GLN A 178 37.33 -35.15 0.79
C GLN A 178 38.57 -34.68 1.55
N GLU A 179 38.83 -33.37 1.56
CA GLU A 179 39.93 -32.76 2.31
C GLU A 179 39.73 -32.89 3.83
N ALA A 180 38.51 -32.71 4.33
CA ALA A 180 38.16 -32.94 5.73
C ALA A 180 38.30 -34.41 6.14
N SER A 181 38.08 -35.36 5.22
CA SER A 181 38.36 -36.78 5.46
C SER A 181 39.86 -37.06 5.56
N LEU A 182 40.67 -36.43 4.71
CA LEU A 182 42.14 -36.55 4.75
C LEU A 182 42.71 -35.89 6.02
N MET A 183 42.14 -34.77 6.43
CA MET A 183 42.50 -34.04 7.64
C MET A 183 42.16 -34.84 8.89
N ARG A 184 41.00 -35.51 8.94
CA ARG A 184 40.64 -36.46 10.01
C ARG A 184 41.62 -37.63 10.10
N ALA A 185 41.99 -38.25 8.98
CA ALA A 185 42.99 -39.32 8.95
C ALA A 185 44.37 -38.85 9.45
N THR A 186 44.71 -37.59 9.19
CA THR A 186 45.96 -36.97 9.68
C THR A 186 45.89 -36.67 11.17
N ILE A 187 44.75 -36.18 11.66
CA ILE A 187 44.49 -35.96 13.09
C ILE A 187 44.56 -37.27 13.87
N ASP A 188 44.00 -38.36 13.34
CA ASP A 188 44.09 -39.69 13.97
C ASP A 188 45.55 -40.14 14.08
N LYS A 189 46.35 -39.96 13.03
CA LYS A 189 47.79 -40.26 13.04
C LYS A 189 48.57 -39.40 14.05
N MET A 190 48.25 -38.11 14.15
CA MET A 190 48.85 -37.20 15.13
C MET A 190 48.41 -37.53 16.56
N THR A 191 47.18 -38.03 16.73
CA THR A 191 46.64 -38.49 18.02
C THR A 191 47.36 -39.75 18.49
N ASP A 192 47.63 -40.69 17.59
CA ASP A 192 48.43 -41.90 17.88
C ASP A 192 49.88 -41.55 18.26
N GLU A 193 50.50 -40.58 17.57
CA GLU A 193 51.83 -40.06 17.92
C GLU A 193 51.82 -39.31 19.25
N ALA A 194 50.77 -38.55 19.57
CA ALA A 194 50.60 -37.87 20.86
C ALA A 194 50.40 -38.88 22.01
N VAL A 195 49.68 -39.98 21.77
CA VAL A 195 49.52 -41.07 22.75
C VAL A 195 50.85 -41.80 22.98
N SER A 196 51.65 -41.99 21.92
CA SER A 196 53.02 -42.53 22.01
C SER A 196 53.94 -41.61 22.84
N LEU A 197 53.95 -40.31 22.54
CA LEU A 197 54.71 -39.30 23.28
C LEU A 197 54.27 -39.18 24.74
N ARG A 198 52.97 -39.36 25.03
CA ARG A 198 52.44 -39.37 26.40
C ARG A 198 52.90 -40.58 27.19
N ARG A 199 53.04 -41.76 26.57
CA ARG A 199 53.67 -42.94 27.21
C ARG A 199 55.14 -42.68 27.53
N THR A 200 55.89 -42.08 26.60
CA THR A 200 57.30 -41.71 26.81
C THR A 200 57.44 -40.65 27.90
N ALA A 201 56.55 -39.66 27.95
CA ALA A 201 56.51 -38.63 28.98
C ALA A 201 56.13 -39.18 30.36
N THR A 202 55.32 -40.25 30.42
CA THR A 202 55.00 -40.94 31.69
C THR A 202 56.21 -41.73 32.22
N GLN A 203 56.96 -42.39 31.32
CA GLN A 203 58.24 -43.03 31.67
C GLN A 203 59.32 -42.04 32.11
N LEU A 204 59.37 -40.85 31.48
CA LEU A 204 60.24 -39.74 31.90
C LEU A 204 59.78 -39.09 33.21
N GLY A 205 58.46 -39.05 33.45
CA GLY A 205 57.86 -38.56 34.70
C GLY A 205 58.22 -39.40 35.93
N GLU A 206 58.31 -40.73 35.77
CA GLU A 206 58.81 -41.63 36.83
C GLU A 206 60.29 -41.41 37.13
N GLN A 207 61.10 -41.02 36.13
CA GLN A 207 62.52 -40.65 36.30
C GLN A 207 62.72 -39.25 36.89
N CYS A 208 61.75 -38.35 36.73
CA CYS A 208 61.80 -36.96 37.25
C CYS A 208 61.27 -36.80 38.68
N ALA A 209 60.67 -37.83 39.29
CA ALA A 209 60.26 -37.82 40.70
C ALA A 209 61.44 -37.75 41.70
N GLU A 210 62.68 -37.96 41.23
CA GLU A 210 63.90 -37.92 42.07
C GLU A 210 64.56 -36.54 42.21
N ARG A 211 64.18 -35.52 41.43
CA ARG A 211 64.77 -34.18 41.54
C ARG A 211 63.72 -33.10 41.40
N GLY A 212 63.30 -32.56 42.53
CA GLY A 212 62.31 -31.50 42.60
C GLY A 212 62.74 -30.21 41.91
N VAL A 213 61.76 -29.48 41.37
CA VAL A 213 61.27 -28.17 41.87
C VAL A 213 60.38 -27.47 40.81
N ARG A 214 59.21 -27.01 41.29
CA ARG A 214 58.28 -25.93 40.83
C ARG A 214 57.42 -26.11 39.57
N ILE A 215 56.21 -26.62 39.82
CA ILE A 215 54.99 -26.50 38.99
C ILE A 215 54.26 -25.20 39.39
N ALA A 216 54.58 -24.08 38.75
CA ALA A 216 53.77 -22.85 38.90
C ALA A 216 53.63 -22.05 37.58
N GLU A 217 54.39 -22.34 36.53
CA GLU A 217 54.36 -21.55 35.27
C GLU A 217 53.67 -22.27 34.09
N LEU A 218 53.25 -23.53 34.24
CA LEU A 218 52.61 -24.31 33.17
C LEU A 218 51.07 -24.19 33.12
N ILE A 219 50.43 -23.62 34.14
CA ILE A 219 48.96 -23.50 34.20
C ILE A 219 48.46 -22.28 33.39
N VAL A 220 49.31 -21.30 33.11
CA VAL A 220 48.93 -20.09 32.33
C VAL A 220 49.00 -20.32 30.82
N VAL A 221 49.86 -21.23 30.34
CA VAL A 221 50.04 -21.49 28.90
C VAL A 221 48.97 -22.44 28.35
N LEU A 222 48.41 -23.35 29.16
CA LEU A 222 47.40 -24.32 28.72
C LEU A 222 46.00 -23.73 28.54
N ASN A 223 45.66 -22.63 29.22
CA ASN A 223 44.38 -21.94 29.01
C ASN A 223 44.38 -20.99 27.81
N ILE A 224 45.55 -20.67 27.24
CA ILE A 224 45.68 -19.78 26.07
C ILE A 224 45.61 -20.56 24.75
N LEU A 225 45.86 -21.88 24.77
CA LEU A 225 45.88 -22.71 23.56
C LEU A 225 44.56 -23.41 23.23
N LYS A 226 43.59 -23.44 24.16
CA LYS A 226 42.34 -24.19 23.97
C LYS A 226 41.25 -23.40 23.23
N ASP A 227 41.22 -22.08 23.38
CA ASP A 227 40.17 -21.24 22.78
C ASP A 227 40.54 -20.68 21.39
N SER A 228 41.72 -21.01 20.86
CA SER A 228 42.26 -20.42 19.62
C SER A 228 42.28 -21.37 18.40
N ILE A 229 41.75 -22.60 18.53
CA ILE A 229 41.92 -23.64 17.49
C ILE A 229 40.62 -23.98 16.72
N GLU A 230 39.45 -23.46 17.10
CA GLU A 230 38.23 -23.63 16.30
C GLU A 230 37.92 -22.36 15.49
N ASN A 231 38.70 -22.12 14.43
CA ASN A 231 38.25 -21.66 13.09
C ASN A 231 39.44 -21.25 12.20
N THR A 232 40.02 -22.28 11.56
CA THR A 232 40.65 -22.32 10.22
C THR A 232 41.40 -21.08 9.69
N LEU A 233 42.74 -21.13 9.75
CA LEU A 233 43.66 -20.87 8.62
C LEU A 233 45.05 -21.49 8.99
N PRO A 234 45.73 -22.23 8.08
CA PRO A 234 47.05 -22.79 8.37
C PRO A 234 48.14 -21.71 8.38
N ALA A 235 49.14 -21.91 9.23
CA ALA A 235 50.21 -20.97 9.54
C ALA A 235 51.38 -21.00 8.54
N ASP A 236 51.10 -20.93 7.24
CA ASP A 236 52.13 -20.80 6.19
C ASP A 236 51.72 -19.86 5.04
N ASN A 237 52.75 -19.33 4.36
CA ASN A 237 52.73 -18.15 3.48
C ASN A 237 51.80 -18.20 2.23
N GLU A 238 50.94 -19.22 2.06
CA GLU A 238 49.96 -19.28 0.96
C GLU A 238 48.65 -18.54 1.25
N GLY A 239 48.25 -18.36 2.53
CA GLY A 239 47.04 -17.61 2.90
C GLY A 239 47.07 -16.11 2.52
N VAL A 240 48.28 -15.53 2.42
CA VAL A 240 48.49 -14.13 1.97
C VAL A 240 48.25 -13.96 0.47
N SER A 241 48.34 -15.03 -0.33
CA SER A 241 48.08 -15.00 -1.77
C SER A 241 46.57 -14.97 -2.09
N LEU A 242 45.77 -15.73 -1.34
CA LEU A 242 44.30 -15.78 -1.50
C LEU A 242 43.61 -14.50 -1.02
N THR A 243 44.14 -13.85 0.02
CA THR A 243 43.60 -12.60 0.57
C THR A 243 43.80 -11.37 -0.34
N LYS A 244 44.71 -11.43 -1.32
CA LYS A 244 44.87 -10.38 -2.36
C LYS A 244 43.72 -10.30 -3.37
N ARG A 245 42.81 -11.28 -3.39
CA ARG A 245 41.69 -11.37 -4.36
C ARG A 245 40.30 -11.21 -3.75
N LEU A 246 40.21 -11.07 -2.43
CA LEU A 246 38.94 -10.95 -1.74
C LEU A 246 38.47 -9.48 -1.78
N GLU A 247 37.51 -9.19 -2.65
CA GLU A 247 36.89 -7.85 -2.72
C GLU A 247 35.77 -7.67 -1.68
N ALA A 248 35.24 -8.76 -1.14
CA ALA A 248 34.19 -8.76 -0.13
C ALA A 248 34.55 -9.69 1.04
N VAL A 249 34.43 -9.18 2.26
CA VAL A 249 34.74 -9.93 3.49
C VAL A 249 33.59 -9.78 4.49
N ASN A 250 33.13 -10.90 5.04
CA ASN A 250 32.07 -10.96 6.05
C ASN A 250 32.60 -11.69 7.28
N ILE A 251 32.68 -10.99 8.41
CA ILE A 251 33.21 -11.52 9.66
C ILE A 251 32.24 -11.13 10.77
N ASN A 252 31.46 -12.11 11.22
CA ASN A 252 30.45 -11.91 12.26
C ASN A 252 30.91 -12.53 13.57
N GLY A 253 30.80 -11.77 14.67
CA GLY A 253 30.92 -12.32 16.03
C GLY A 253 32.29 -12.82 16.47
N THR A 254 33.40 -12.37 15.86
CA THR A 254 34.76 -12.82 16.25
C THR A 254 35.72 -11.69 16.61
N ASP A 255 36.70 -11.99 17.47
CA ASP A 255 37.89 -11.19 17.80
C ASP A 255 38.87 -10.93 16.63
N PHE A 256 38.48 -11.19 15.38
CA PHE A 256 39.36 -11.15 14.20
C PHE A 256 40.10 -9.81 14.02
N LEU A 257 39.52 -8.69 14.49
CA LEU A 257 40.15 -7.37 14.39
C LEU A 257 41.27 -7.15 15.43
N ASN A 258 41.39 -8.01 16.46
CA ASN A 258 42.55 -8.03 17.36
C ASN A 258 43.78 -8.68 16.71
N LEU A 259 43.65 -9.31 15.53
CA LEU A 259 44.75 -10.05 14.88
C LEU A 259 45.57 -9.24 13.87
N THR A 260 45.29 -7.95 13.66
CA THR A 260 45.98 -7.10 12.64
C THR A 260 46.18 -7.84 11.31
N PRO A 261 45.12 -8.01 10.48
CA PRO A 261 45.22 -8.70 9.20
C PRO A 261 46.33 -8.10 8.31
N PRO A 262 46.98 -8.90 7.43
CA PRO A 262 48.07 -8.42 6.58
C PRO A 262 47.64 -7.19 5.77
N VAL A 263 48.36 -6.07 5.93
CA VAL A 263 48.06 -4.77 5.28
C VAL A 263 47.87 -4.88 3.76
N ALA A 264 48.57 -5.82 3.11
CA ALA A 264 48.47 -6.07 1.67
C ALA A 264 47.09 -6.62 1.22
N ALA A 265 46.37 -7.35 2.09
CA ALA A 265 45.03 -7.85 1.78
C ALA A 265 43.97 -6.74 1.81
N LEU A 266 44.12 -5.79 2.73
CA LEU A 266 43.17 -4.71 2.97
C LEU A 266 43.06 -3.71 1.80
N HIS A 267 44.10 -3.61 0.97
CA HIS A 267 44.10 -2.73 -0.20
C HIS A 267 43.18 -3.22 -1.34
N ALA A 268 42.79 -4.50 -1.34
CA ALA A 268 41.88 -5.08 -2.34
C ALA A 268 40.41 -5.04 -1.92
N TRP A 269 40.11 -4.74 -0.66
CA TRP A 269 38.75 -4.81 -0.13
C TRP A 269 37.89 -3.67 -0.67
N ARG A 270 36.72 -4.02 -1.20
CA ARG A 270 35.67 -3.08 -1.65
C ARG A 270 34.43 -3.14 -0.77
N LYS A 271 34.13 -4.30 -0.19
CA LYS A 271 33.02 -4.51 0.72
C LYS A 271 33.48 -5.19 2.00
N VAL A 272 33.05 -4.65 3.13
CA VAL A 272 33.31 -5.23 4.44
C VAL A 272 32.01 -5.28 5.23
N VAL A 273 31.71 -6.44 5.80
CA VAL A 273 30.60 -6.66 6.74
C VAL A 273 31.18 -7.18 8.03
N LEU A 274 30.99 -6.43 9.11
CA LEU A 274 31.46 -6.70 10.46
C LEU A 274 30.30 -6.48 11.41
N THR A 275 29.57 -7.56 11.74
CA THR A 275 28.41 -7.44 12.64
C THR A 275 28.60 -8.24 13.92
N GLY A 276 28.00 -7.74 15.00
CA GLY A 276 27.97 -8.41 16.30
C GLY A 276 28.61 -7.59 17.42
N PRO A 277 28.09 -7.73 18.66
CA PRO A 277 28.41 -6.85 19.77
C PRO A 277 29.85 -7.00 20.29
N GLY A 278 30.56 -8.08 19.96
CA GLY A 278 31.97 -8.27 20.32
C GLY A 278 32.93 -7.35 19.57
N ILE A 279 32.50 -6.76 18.46
CA ILE A 279 33.35 -5.87 17.64
C ILE A 279 33.36 -4.48 18.27
N THR A 280 34.47 -4.12 18.90
CA THR A 280 34.64 -2.86 19.62
C THR A 280 35.56 -1.86 18.91
N THR A 281 36.37 -2.33 17.96
CA THR A 281 37.32 -1.52 17.20
C THR A 281 37.45 -2.00 15.75
N ILE A 282 37.71 -1.08 14.84
CA ILE A 282 37.96 -1.33 13.42
C ILE A 282 39.34 -0.83 12.98
N GLU A 283 40.30 -0.73 13.91
CA GLU A 283 41.63 -0.17 13.65
C GLU A 283 42.32 -0.82 12.44
N ALA A 284 42.10 -2.11 12.22
CA ALA A 284 42.60 -2.83 11.05
C ALA A 284 42.20 -2.16 9.71
N LEU A 285 41.03 -1.52 9.63
CA LEU A 285 40.55 -0.87 8.40
C LEU A 285 41.30 0.42 8.04
N ARG A 286 42.21 0.93 8.89
CA ARG A 286 43.01 2.15 8.65
C ARG A 286 43.77 2.13 7.33
N HIS A 287 44.14 0.94 6.84
CA HIS A 287 44.89 0.76 5.60
C HIS A 287 44.04 0.32 4.42
N ALA A 288 42.75 0.10 4.61
CA ALA A 288 41.84 -0.19 3.51
C ALA A 288 41.53 1.12 2.76
N THR A 289 41.96 1.22 1.50
CA THR A 289 41.90 2.46 0.69
C THR A 289 40.85 2.42 -0.41
N GLN A 290 40.24 1.25 -0.64
CA GLN A 290 39.32 0.99 -1.76
C GLN A 290 37.91 0.60 -1.30
N LEU A 291 37.58 0.78 -0.01
CA LEU A 291 36.26 0.38 0.49
C LEU A 291 35.17 1.24 -0.15
N GLU A 292 34.16 0.57 -0.70
CA GLU A 292 32.95 1.15 -1.26
C GLU A 292 31.74 0.90 -0.37
N GLU A 293 31.68 -0.26 0.29
CA GLU A 293 30.59 -0.64 1.19
C GLU A 293 31.15 -1.12 2.53
N VAL A 294 30.69 -0.52 3.62
CA VAL A 294 31.08 -0.91 4.97
C VAL A 294 29.82 -1.07 5.82
N ASP A 295 29.63 -2.25 6.38
CA ASP A 295 28.56 -2.56 7.33
C ASP A 295 29.19 -2.89 8.68
N LEU A 296 28.96 -2.03 9.67
CA LEU A 296 29.36 -2.17 11.07
C LEU A 296 28.12 -2.25 11.97
N SER A 297 26.99 -2.72 11.45
CA SER A 297 25.73 -2.76 12.18
C SER A 297 25.79 -3.72 13.37
N SER A 298 25.08 -3.36 14.45
CA SER A 298 25.02 -4.12 15.69
C SER A 298 26.39 -4.42 16.29
N THR A 299 27.31 -3.45 16.25
CA THR A 299 28.64 -3.51 16.86
C THR A 299 28.75 -2.58 18.07
N SER A 300 29.81 -2.71 18.86
CA SER A 300 30.15 -1.77 19.94
C SER A 300 31.25 -0.79 19.53
N VAL A 301 31.40 -0.54 18.22
CA VAL A 301 32.36 0.43 17.68
C VAL A 301 31.92 1.84 18.08
N THR A 302 32.87 2.61 18.61
CA THR A 302 32.67 4.02 18.97
C THR A 302 33.44 4.97 18.04
N ASP A 303 34.62 4.54 17.56
CA ASP A 303 35.49 5.31 16.69
C ASP A 303 35.54 4.73 15.27
N ILE A 304 35.15 5.56 14.30
CA ILE A 304 35.19 5.23 12.87
C ILE A 304 36.31 5.97 12.12
N ALA A 305 37.23 6.65 12.82
CA ALA A 305 38.40 7.29 12.22
C ALA A 305 39.25 6.36 11.33
N PRO A 306 39.36 5.04 11.58
CA PRO A 306 40.05 4.14 10.66
C PRO A 306 39.49 4.12 9.22
N LEU A 307 38.25 4.56 8.99
CA LEU A 307 37.70 4.65 7.62
C LEU A 307 38.26 5.81 6.79
N ALA A 308 39.08 6.69 7.38
CA ALA A 308 39.61 7.88 6.71
C ALA A 308 40.32 7.60 5.37
N ALA A 309 40.95 6.43 5.23
CA ALA A 309 41.67 6.03 4.02
C ALA A 309 40.74 5.72 2.82
N SER A 310 39.48 5.37 3.08
CA SER A 310 38.50 4.98 2.04
C SER A 310 37.46 6.05 1.71
N LEU A 311 37.55 7.26 2.26
CA LEU A 311 36.53 8.31 2.07
C LEU A 311 36.30 8.71 0.60
N ARG A 312 37.29 8.48 -0.28
CA ARG A 312 37.17 8.80 -1.71
C ARG A 312 36.37 7.76 -2.50
N THR A 313 36.24 6.55 -1.98
CA THR A 313 35.58 5.41 -2.64
C THR A 313 34.28 5.00 -1.94
N LEU A 314 34.13 5.34 -0.65
CA LEU A 314 33.00 4.89 0.16
C LEU A 314 31.66 5.42 -0.37
N LYS A 315 30.77 4.49 -0.70
CA LYS A 315 29.42 4.70 -1.21
C LYS A 315 28.36 4.33 -0.18
N LYS A 316 28.58 3.28 0.61
CA LYS A 316 27.62 2.80 1.59
C LYS A 316 28.26 2.62 2.93
N LEU A 317 27.60 3.13 3.97
CA LEU A 317 28.02 2.98 5.35
C LEU A 317 26.83 2.66 6.22
N ASP A 318 26.85 1.47 6.83
CA ASP A 318 25.88 1.06 7.84
C ASP A 318 26.53 1.06 9.22
N LEU A 319 26.00 1.89 10.13
CA LEU A 319 26.38 2.00 11.53
C LEU A 319 25.20 1.70 12.46
N GLN A 320 24.12 1.08 11.95
CA GLN A 320 22.91 0.83 12.70
C GLN A 320 23.22 0.14 14.03
N ASN A 321 22.61 0.62 15.12
CA ASN A 321 22.73 0.00 16.43
C ASN A 321 24.22 -0.17 16.86
N SER A 322 25.03 0.86 16.59
CA SER A 322 26.41 0.97 17.08
C SER A 322 26.55 2.06 18.14
N ASP A 323 27.65 2.03 18.90
CA ASP A 323 27.96 3.02 19.94
C ASP A 323 28.63 4.30 19.39
N VAL A 324 28.58 4.50 18.07
CA VAL A 324 29.10 5.71 17.42
C VAL A 324 28.32 6.95 17.89
N THR A 325 29.07 7.96 18.31
CA THR A 325 28.55 9.27 18.74
C THR A 325 28.89 10.39 17.77
N SER A 326 29.90 10.19 16.91
CA SER A 326 30.39 11.19 15.97
C SER A 326 30.76 10.57 14.63
N ILE A 327 30.37 11.27 13.56
CA ILE A 327 30.71 10.91 12.19
C ILE A 327 31.62 11.96 11.52
N ALA A 328 32.38 12.72 12.31
CA ALA A 328 33.24 13.81 11.82
C ALA A 328 34.20 13.37 10.70
N VAL A 329 34.67 12.12 10.73
CA VAL A 329 35.53 11.54 9.69
C VAL A 329 34.92 11.59 8.29
N LEU A 330 33.57 11.60 8.18
CA LEU A 330 32.87 11.59 6.89
C LEU A 330 32.90 12.93 6.15
N ALA A 331 33.49 14.00 6.71
CA ALA A 331 33.56 15.32 6.08
C ALA A 331 34.36 15.32 4.74
N GLY A 332 35.13 14.26 4.46
CA GLY A 332 35.82 14.05 3.20
C GLY A 332 35.10 13.10 2.22
N ALA A 333 34.02 12.45 2.64
CA ALA A 333 33.35 11.42 1.85
C ALA A 333 32.43 12.07 0.80
N ARG A 334 32.80 11.97 -0.48
CA ARG A 334 32.14 12.68 -1.60
C ARG A 334 31.33 11.77 -2.52
N GLN A 335 31.29 10.48 -2.21
CA GLN A 335 30.66 9.45 -3.04
C GLN A 335 29.59 8.69 -2.26
N MET A 336 29.23 9.10 -1.04
CA MET A 336 28.23 8.36 -0.26
C MET A 336 26.87 8.47 -0.92
N GLU A 337 26.26 7.31 -1.13
CA GLU A 337 24.93 7.11 -1.67
C GLU A 337 23.96 6.66 -0.58
N GLU A 338 24.40 5.81 0.35
CA GLU A 338 23.56 5.26 1.42
C GLU A 338 24.28 5.37 2.77
N VAL A 339 23.63 5.99 3.75
CA VAL A 339 24.15 6.10 5.12
C VAL A 339 23.07 5.70 6.11
N ASN A 340 23.35 4.70 6.93
CA ASN A 340 22.46 4.25 8.01
C ASN A 340 23.11 4.56 9.36
N LEU A 341 22.49 5.49 10.10
CA LEU A 341 22.88 5.91 11.46
C LEU A 341 21.76 5.58 12.46
N SER A 342 20.85 4.67 12.11
CA SER A 342 19.72 4.35 12.96
C SER A 342 20.18 3.73 14.28
N TYR A 343 19.46 4.01 15.36
CA TYR A 343 19.79 3.51 16.71
C TYR A 343 21.22 3.88 17.18
N THR A 344 21.79 4.96 16.67
CA THR A 344 23.07 5.51 17.16
C THR A 344 22.85 6.74 18.05
N LYS A 345 23.92 7.21 18.71
CA LYS A 345 23.90 8.44 19.53
C LYS A 345 24.40 9.67 18.74
N VAL A 346 24.41 9.59 17.41
CA VAL A 346 24.85 10.69 16.55
C VAL A 346 23.86 11.85 16.67
N THR A 347 24.41 13.06 16.81
CA THR A 347 23.66 14.33 16.89
C THR A 347 24.00 15.26 15.74
N ASP A 348 25.27 15.31 15.35
CA ASP A 348 25.77 16.16 14.27
C ASP A 348 25.96 15.37 12.97
N ILE A 349 25.15 15.72 11.97
CA ILE A 349 25.24 15.16 10.61
C ILE A 349 25.86 16.13 9.60
N THR A 350 26.44 17.26 10.04
CA THR A 350 27.16 18.22 9.19
C THR A 350 28.20 17.57 8.27
N PRO A 351 28.94 16.52 8.68
CA PRO A 351 29.88 15.83 7.79
C PRO A 351 29.25 15.31 6.48
N LEU A 352 27.94 15.02 6.46
CA LEU A 352 27.22 14.55 5.27
C LEU A 352 27.09 15.62 4.17
N THR A 353 27.38 16.89 4.46
CA THR A 353 27.46 17.97 3.45
C THR A 353 28.45 17.67 2.32
N ALA A 354 29.43 16.79 2.55
CA ALA A 354 30.37 16.34 1.54
C ALA A 354 29.74 15.47 0.43
N SER A 355 28.60 14.82 0.69
CA SER A 355 27.94 13.86 -0.21
C SER A 355 26.58 14.32 -0.78
N LEU A 356 26.26 15.61 -0.72
CA LEU A 356 24.96 16.15 -1.18
C LEU A 356 24.62 15.84 -2.65
N ARG A 357 25.63 15.61 -3.48
CA ARG A 357 25.42 15.33 -4.91
C ARG A 357 25.15 13.86 -5.20
N THR A 358 25.37 12.96 -4.25
CA THR A 358 25.33 11.51 -4.44
C THR A 358 24.37 10.80 -3.47
N LEU A 359 24.07 11.41 -2.31
CA LEU A 359 23.26 10.79 -1.27
C LEU A 359 21.84 10.49 -1.78
N LYS A 360 21.46 9.21 -1.75
CA LYS A 360 20.17 8.65 -2.15
C LYS A 360 19.36 8.16 -0.97
N LYS A 361 20.01 7.60 0.05
CA LYS A 361 19.31 7.08 1.25
C LYS A 361 19.99 7.55 2.52
N LEU A 362 19.18 8.00 3.46
CA LEU A 362 19.63 8.38 4.79
C LEU A 362 18.66 7.85 5.84
N ASP A 363 19.16 6.99 6.71
CA ASP A 363 18.41 6.50 7.87
C ASP A 363 18.97 7.11 9.15
N LEU A 364 18.12 7.85 9.87
CA LEU A 364 18.40 8.48 11.15
C LEU A 364 17.46 7.97 12.25
N GLN A 365 16.72 6.88 12.01
CA GLN A 365 15.71 6.37 12.94
C GLN A 365 16.30 6.24 14.35
N ARG A 366 15.60 6.76 15.36
CA ARG A 366 16.03 6.68 16.77
C ARG A 366 17.44 7.22 17.06
N SER A 367 17.90 8.20 16.27
CA SER A 367 19.07 9.00 16.60
C SER A 367 18.68 10.26 17.40
N ASP A 368 19.69 10.92 17.98
CA ASP A 368 19.51 12.17 18.73
C ASP A 368 19.54 13.44 17.84
N VAL A 369 19.45 13.27 16.52
CA VAL A 369 19.42 14.37 15.55
C VAL A 369 18.19 15.25 15.75
N THR A 370 18.43 16.56 15.82
CA THR A 370 17.39 17.59 15.99
C THR A 370 17.13 18.39 14.72
N SER A 371 18.10 18.43 13.80
CA SER A 371 18.03 19.22 12.56
C SER A 371 18.68 18.47 11.40
N ILE A 372 18.08 18.62 10.23
CA ILE A 372 18.58 18.05 8.96
C ILE A 372 19.06 19.12 7.98
N ALA A 373 19.38 20.33 8.47
CA ALA A 373 19.88 21.42 7.63
C ALA A 373 21.15 21.04 6.83
N ALA A 374 21.96 20.12 7.37
CA ALA A 374 23.16 19.60 6.71
C ALA A 374 22.89 18.95 5.35
N ILE A 375 21.68 18.41 5.12
CA ILE A 375 21.31 17.73 3.87
C ILE A 375 20.43 18.59 2.96
N ALA A 376 20.36 19.91 3.19
CA ALA A 376 19.43 20.77 2.44
C ALA A 376 19.66 20.80 0.92
N GLY A 377 20.88 20.50 0.46
CA GLY A 377 21.24 20.44 -0.95
C GLY A 377 21.22 19.03 -1.58
N ALA A 378 20.66 18.03 -0.89
CA ALA A 378 20.75 16.62 -1.30
C ALA A 378 19.80 16.27 -2.47
N THR A 379 20.08 16.74 -3.68
CA THR A 379 19.14 16.66 -4.82
C THR A 379 18.78 15.23 -5.29
N GLN A 380 19.58 14.21 -4.96
CA GLN A 380 19.36 12.82 -5.37
C GLN A 380 18.69 11.95 -4.30
N LEU A 381 18.26 12.55 -3.18
CA LEU A 381 17.73 11.79 -2.05
C LEU A 381 16.38 11.15 -2.39
N GLU A 382 16.33 9.82 -2.35
CA GLU A 382 15.16 8.99 -2.65
C GLU A 382 14.49 8.49 -1.38
N GLU A 383 15.23 8.25 -0.31
CA GLU A 383 14.69 7.69 0.94
C GLU A 383 15.26 8.41 2.16
N VAL A 384 14.39 8.81 3.08
CA VAL A 384 14.77 9.36 4.38
C VAL A 384 13.91 8.75 5.48
N ASP A 385 14.56 8.17 6.48
CA ASP A 385 13.92 7.78 7.74
C ASP A 385 14.35 8.72 8.89
N LEU A 386 13.37 9.40 9.47
CA LEU A 386 13.45 10.31 10.60
C LEU A 386 12.60 9.84 11.79
N ASN A 387 12.11 8.60 11.78
CA ASN A 387 11.27 8.04 12.83
C ASN A 387 11.94 8.15 14.19
N ASP A 388 11.15 8.47 15.22
CA ASP A 388 11.63 8.59 16.59
C ASP A 388 12.81 9.57 16.79
N THR A 389 13.02 10.52 15.86
CA THR A 389 13.99 11.61 16.02
C THR A 389 13.38 12.85 16.68
N LYS A 390 14.23 13.84 16.95
CA LYS A 390 13.82 15.17 17.43
C LYS A 390 13.58 16.17 16.28
N VAL A 391 13.65 15.72 15.02
CA VAL A 391 13.40 16.56 13.84
C VAL A 391 11.91 16.91 13.75
N ARG A 392 11.61 18.20 13.67
CA ARG A 392 10.24 18.76 13.57
C ARG A 392 10.01 19.59 12.30
N ASP A 393 11.07 19.88 11.56
CA ASP A 393 11.03 20.63 10.32
C ASP A 393 11.80 19.88 9.24
N ILE A 394 11.13 19.62 8.12
CA ILE A 394 11.70 18.99 6.94
C ILE A 394 11.83 19.95 5.75
N THR A 395 11.67 21.26 5.97
CA THR A 395 11.94 22.29 4.95
C THR A 395 13.32 22.13 4.30
N PRO A 396 14.39 21.69 5.01
CA PRO A 396 15.66 21.37 4.36
C PRO A 396 15.53 20.37 3.19
N LEU A 397 14.57 19.45 3.19
CA LEU A 397 14.38 18.48 2.10
C LEU A 397 13.84 19.08 0.80
N THR A 398 13.58 20.40 0.74
CA THR A 398 12.97 21.08 -0.43
C THR A 398 13.66 20.74 -1.76
N ALA A 399 15.00 20.61 -1.77
CA ALA A 399 15.76 20.28 -2.97
C ALA A 399 15.57 18.82 -3.46
N SER A 400 15.09 17.94 -2.59
CA SER A 400 14.95 16.50 -2.84
C SER A 400 13.49 16.06 -3.03
N LEU A 401 12.50 16.92 -2.79
CA LEU A 401 11.09 16.51 -2.83
C LEU A 401 10.66 15.91 -4.17
N ARG A 402 11.31 16.28 -5.27
CA ARG A 402 11.02 15.73 -6.61
C ARG A 402 11.64 14.36 -6.88
N THR A 403 12.58 13.92 -6.05
CA THR A 403 13.26 12.61 -6.16
C THR A 403 12.88 11.68 -5.01
N LEU A 404 12.39 12.22 -3.91
CA LEU A 404 12.01 11.48 -2.71
C LEU A 404 10.84 10.51 -3.00
N LYS A 405 11.09 9.22 -2.76
CA LYS A 405 10.16 8.11 -2.88
C LYS A 405 9.66 7.63 -1.52
N LYS A 406 10.51 7.65 -0.50
CA LYS A 406 10.15 7.20 0.85
C LYS A 406 10.44 8.27 1.88
N LEU A 407 9.44 8.59 2.68
CA LEU A 407 9.55 9.48 3.82
C LEU A 407 8.96 8.81 5.04
N HIS A 408 9.80 8.48 6.01
CA HIS A 408 9.35 8.06 7.31
C HIS A 408 9.64 9.14 8.34
N TRP A 409 8.60 9.64 8.99
CA TRP A 409 8.65 10.80 9.87
C TRP A 409 7.65 10.67 11.02
N SER A 410 7.70 9.51 11.68
CA SER A 410 6.88 9.16 12.84
C SER A 410 7.48 9.75 14.12
N CYS A 411 7.09 10.97 14.48
CA CYS A 411 7.48 11.58 15.77
C CYS A 411 6.37 12.41 16.42
N VAL A 412 6.26 12.34 17.75
CA VAL A 412 5.19 12.96 18.58
C VAL A 412 5.01 14.47 18.39
N GLY A 413 6.06 15.19 17.98
CA GLY A 413 6.00 16.64 17.85
C GLY A 413 5.66 17.16 16.45
N VAL A 414 5.51 16.29 15.45
CA VAL A 414 5.20 16.72 14.07
C VAL A 414 3.73 17.11 13.99
N THR A 415 3.46 18.37 13.63
CA THR A 415 2.09 18.90 13.54
C THR A 415 1.66 19.27 12.12
N SER A 416 2.63 19.47 11.22
CA SER A 416 2.38 19.89 9.84
C SER A 416 3.31 19.18 8.87
N ILE A 417 2.76 18.86 7.70
CA ILE A 417 3.49 18.28 6.56
C ILE A 417 3.45 19.22 5.34
N ALA A 418 3.15 20.51 5.51
CA ALA A 418 3.05 21.46 4.39
C ALA A 418 4.29 21.46 3.46
N ALA A 419 5.47 21.18 4.01
CA ALA A 419 6.72 21.10 3.27
C ALA A 419 6.71 20.05 2.13
N ILE A 420 5.93 18.96 2.22
CA ILE A 420 5.90 17.92 1.16
C ILE A 420 4.93 18.23 0.02
N ALA A 421 4.33 19.42 -0.04
CA ALA A 421 3.33 19.78 -1.05
C ALA A 421 3.85 19.79 -2.50
N SER A 422 5.17 19.68 -2.71
CA SER A 422 5.79 19.53 -4.04
C SER A 422 6.40 18.16 -4.28
N ALA A 423 6.24 17.23 -3.33
CA ALA A 423 6.72 15.87 -3.47
C ALA A 423 5.79 15.10 -4.40
N THR A 424 6.30 14.72 -5.58
CA THR A 424 5.49 14.13 -6.66
C THR A 424 5.81 12.67 -6.92
N GLN A 425 6.82 12.14 -6.24
CA GLN A 425 7.33 10.78 -6.41
C GLN A 425 7.18 9.94 -5.15
N LEU A 426 6.52 10.41 -4.09
CA LEU A 426 6.39 9.62 -2.87
C LEU A 426 5.56 8.36 -3.15
N GLU A 427 6.17 7.22 -2.85
CA GLU A 427 5.58 5.89 -2.90
C GLU A 427 5.20 5.42 -1.49
N GLU A 428 5.97 5.80 -0.47
CA GLU A 428 5.78 5.37 0.90
C GLU A 428 5.92 6.54 1.88
N VAL A 429 4.88 6.76 2.67
CA VAL A 429 4.83 7.82 3.69
C VAL A 429 4.41 7.22 5.03
N ASN A 430 5.27 7.37 6.03
CA ASN A 430 4.94 7.05 7.42
C ASN A 430 4.91 8.35 8.25
N LEU A 431 3.73 8.69 8.74
CA LEU A 431 3.46 9.81 9.66
C LEU A 431 2.74 9.31 10.91
N SER A 432 2.98 8.05 11.29
CA SER A 432 2.40 7.47 12.50
C SER A 432 2.86 8.21 13.75
N TYR A 433 2.07 8.16 14.83
CA TYR A 433 2.35 8.82 16.11
C TYR A 433 2.68 10.32 16.01
N THR A 434 2.16 11.00 14.99
CA THR A 434 2.27 12.46 14.83
C THR A 434 1.01 13.18 15.33
N LYS A 435 1.03 14.51 15.36
CA LYS A 435 -0.15 15.37 15.61
C LYS A 435 -0.66 16.01 14.31
N VAL A 436 -0.34 15.41 13.17
CA VAL A 436 -0.81 15.89 11.87
C VAL A 436 -2.32 15.74 11.80
N THR A 437 -2.97 16.78 11.30
CA THR A 437 -4.43 16.83 11.07
C THR A 437 -4.73 17.02 9.59
N ASP A 438 -3.97 17.90 8.93
CA ASP A 438 -4.07 18.17 7.50
C ASP A 438 -3.05 17.34 6.71
N ILE A 439 -3.58 16.47 5.84
CA ILE A 439 -2.80 15.64 4.92
C ILE A 439 -2.93 16.09 3.46
N THR A 440 -3.52 17.26 3.20
CA THR A 440 -3.65 17.84 1.84
C THR A 440 -2.35 17.86 1.06
N PRO A 441 -1.15 18.11 1.64
CA PRO A 441 0.11 18.03 0.90
C PRO A 441 0.37 16.70 0.17
N LEU A 442 -0.25 15.60 0.60
CA LEU A 442 -0.14 14.30 -0.08
C LEU A 442 -0.83 14.27 -1.47
N THR A 443 -1.67 15.26 -1.81
CA THR A 443 -2.29 15.35 -3.14
C THR A 443 -1.26 15.43 -4.27
N ALA A 444 -0.04 15.88 -3.96
CA ALA A 444 1.06 15.93 -4.93
C ALA A 444 1.56 14.54 -5.37
N SER A 445 1.36 13.49 -4.55
CA SER A 445 1.89 12.13 -4.76
C SER A 445 0.82 11.08 -5.09
N LEU A 446 -0.42 11.47 -5.43
CA LEU A 446 -1.52 10.51 -5.65
C LEU A 446 -1.25 9.48 -6.76
N ARG A 447 -0.39 9.81 -7.71
CA ARG A 447 -0.05 8.92 -8.84
C ARG A 447 1.02 7.89 -8.50
N THR A 448 1.71 8.02 -7.36
CA THR A 448 2.85 7.18 -6.98
C THR A 448 2.65 6.50 -5.63
N LEU A 449 1.81 7.06 -4.75
CA LEU A 449 1.66 6.60 -3.38
C LEU A 449 1.09 5.18 -3.32
N LYS A 450 1.88 4.27 -2.74
CA LYS A 450 1.57 2.84 -2.52
C LYS A 450 1.31 2.53 -1.05
N LYS A 451 2.00 3.21 -0.13
CA LYS A 451 1.92 2.95 1.30
C LYS A 451 1.74 4.23 2.09
N LEU A 452 0.72 4.23 2.95
CA LEU A 452 0.41 5.36 3.81
C LEU A 452 0.13 4.88 5.24
N ASP A 453 0.99 5.28 6.17
CA ASP A 453 0.79 5.05 7.60
C ASP A 453 0.50 6.37 8.32
N LEU A 454 -0.70 6.45 8.90
CA LEU A 454 -1.19 7.56 9.71
C LEU A 454 -1.59 7.08 11.12
N GLN A 455 -1.12 5.90 11.55
CA GLN A 455 -1.50 5.32 12.84
C GLN A 455 -1.31 6.32 13.98
N ARG A 456 -2.31 6.45 14.85
CA ARG A 456 -2.29 7.32 16.03
C ARG A 456 -1.89 8.77 15.71
N SER A 457 -2.28 9.25 14.52
CA SER A 457 -2.30 10.66 14.19
C SER A 457 -3.64 11.32 14.55
N ASP A 458 -3.68 12.65 14.54
CA ASP A 458 -4.90 13.43 14.80
C ASP A 458 -5.76 13.65 13.53
N VAL A 459 -5.48 12.92 12.46
CA VAL A 459 -6.23 12.98 11.20
C VAL A 459 -7.69 12.57 11.43
N THR A 460 -8.60 13.38 10.90
CA THR A 460 -10.06 13.17 10.95
C THR A 460 -10.67 12.87 9.59
N SER A 461 -9.97 13.23 8.51
CA SER A 461 -10.41 13.03 7.13
C SER A 461 -9.23 12.61 6.25
N ILE A 462 -9.51 11.71 5.32
CA ILE A 462 -8.55 11.25 4.31
C ILE A 462 -8.94 11.72 2.89
N ALA A 463 -9.77 12.76 2.76
CA ALA A 463 -10.22 13.26 1.45
C ALA A 463 -9.07 13.64 0.50
N ALA A 464 -7.90 14.01 1.04
CA ALA A 464 -6.70 14.32 0.27
C ALA A 464 -6.24 13.16 -0.63
N ILE A 465 -6.60 11.91 -0.32
CA ILE A 465 -6.17 10.73 -1.09
C ILE A 465 -7.23 10.17 -2.04
N THR A 466 -8.32 10.92 -2.33
CA THR A 466 -9.47 10.49 -3.16
C THR A 466 -9.11 10.03 -4.60
N GLY A 467 -7.88 10.25 -5.07
CA GLY A 467 -7.40 9.81 -6.39
C GLY A 467 -6.19 8.86 -6.35
N ALA A 468 -5.82 8.32 -5.19
CA ALA A 468 -4.64 7.49 -5.07
C ALA A 468 -4.88 6.07 -5.63
N MET A 469 -4.50 5.82 -6.88
CA MET A 469 -4.83 4.57 -7.58
C MET A 469 -3.90 3.39 -7.27
N LEU A 470 -2.75 3.66 -6.65
CA LEU A 470 -1.70 2.65 -6.43
C LEU A 470 -1.57 2.23 -4.96
N LEU A 471 -2.44 2.70 -4.06
CA LEU A 471 -2.34 2.32 -2.64
C LEU A 471 -2.52 0.82 -2.47
N GLU A 472 -1.51 0.18 -1.87
CA GLU A 472 -1.46 -1.23 -1.49
C GLU A 472 -1.62 -1.39 0.03
N TYR A 473 -1.14 -0.41 0.82
CA TYR A 473 -1.19 -0.41 2.28
C TYR A 473 -1.69 0.94 2.82
N VAL A 474 -2.72 0.89 3.67
CA VAL A 474 -3.23 2.04 4.40
C VAL A 474 -3.43 1.68 5.86
N ASN A 475 -2.80 2.43 6.77
CA ASN A 475 -2.97 2.29 8.21
C ASN A 475 -3.51 3.57 8.84
N LEU A 476 -4.73 3.49 9.36
CA LEU A 476 -5.47 4.55 10.05
C LEU A 476 -5.78 4.14 11.50
N THR A 477 -5.05 3.17 12.06
CA THR A 477 -5.27 2.65 13.41
C THR A 477 -5.21 3.78 14.44
N GLY A 478 -6.22 3.90 15.30
CA GLY A 478 -6.25 4.90 16.37
C GLY A 478 -6.39 6.35 15.90
N THR A 479 -6.80 6.58 14.65
CA THR A 479 -7.16 7.91 14.14
C THR A 479 -8.63 8.25 14.44
N LYS A 480 -9.04 9.49 14.13
CA LYS A 480 -10.43 9.93 14.26
C LYS A 480 -11.21 9.84 12.95
N VAL A 481 -10.66 9.17 11.94
CA VAL A 481 -11.29 8.98 10.63
C VAL A 481 -12.59 8.19 10.78
N ARG A 482 -13.62 8.67 10.07
CA ARG A 482 -14.94 8.04 10.00
C ARG A 482 -15.29 7.60 8.58
N ASP A 483 -14.96 8.43 7.61
CA ASP A 483 -15.25 8.23 6.21
C ASP A 483 -14.00 7.71 5.49
N ILE A 484 -14.16 6.54 4.87
CA ILE A 484 -13.13 5.87 4.07
C ILE A 484 -13.48 5.82 2.58
N THR A 485 -14.52 6.53 2.13
CA THR A 485 -14.84 6.67 0.69
C THR A 485 -13.69 7.18 -0.18
N PRO A 486 -12.73 7.99 0.30
CA PRO A 486 -11.54 8.35 -0.48
C PRO A 486 -10.68 7.17 -0.96
N LEU A 487 -10.85 5.97 -0.39
CA LEU A 487 -10.14 4.75 -0.84
C LEU A 487 -10.72 4.14 -2.13
N THR A 488 -11.81 4.70 -2.68
CA THR A 488 -12.50 4.14 -3.86
C THR A 488 -11.56 3.93 -5.06
N ALA A 489 -10.59 4.82 -5.27
CA ALA A 489 -9.62 4.71 -6.36
C ALA A 489 -8.63 3.54 -6.19
N SER A 490 -8.41 3.08 -4.96
CA SER A 490 -7.40 2.09 -4.59
C SER A 490 -7.94 0.67 -4.45
N LEU A 491 -9.25 0.45 -4.60
CA LEU A 491 -9.89 -0.84 -4.29
C LEU A 491 -9.30 -2.02 -5.07
N ARG A 492 -8.74 -1.76 -6.27
CA ARG A 492 -8.13 -2.81 -7.10
C ARG A 492 -6.67 -3.12 -6.73
N THR A 493 -6.00 -2.29 -5.95
CA THR A 493 -4.59 -2.44 -5.57
C THR A 493 -4.41 -2.69 -4.07
N LEU A 494 -5.38 -2.32 -3.25
CA LEU A 494 -5.29 -2.38 -1.80
C LEU A 494 -5.19 -3.84 -1.31
N LYS A 495 -4.09 -4.15 -0.64
CA LYS A 495 -3.79 -5.47 -0.06
C LYS A 495 -3.95 -5.47 1.46
N LYS A 496 -3.63 -4.35 2.11
CA LYS A 496 -3.69 -4.23 3.57
C LYS A 496 -4.39 -2.95 4.00
N LEU A 497 -5.36 -3.11 4.89
CA LEU A 497 -6.13 -2.01 5.46
C LEU A 497 -6.29 -2.15 6.98
N ASP A 498 -5.66 -1.24 7.70
CA ASP A 498 -5.73 -1.17 9.16
C ASP A 498 -6.59 0.02 9.61
N LEU A 499 -7.74 -0.28 10.23
CA LEU A 499 -8.68 0.71 10.77
C LEU A 499 -8.89 0.56 12.29
N GLY A 500 -8.06 -0.24 12.96
CA GLY A 500 -8.27 -0.62 14.36
C GLY A 500 -8.38 0.59 15.29
N GLY A 501 -9.40 0.64 16.14
CA GLY A 501 -9.62 1.76 17.08
C GLY A 501 -9.91 3.11 16.40
N SER A 502 -10.19 3.14 15.10
CA SER A 502 -10.69 4.33 14.41
C SER A 502 -12.18 4.58 14.70
N SER A 503 -12.72 5.68 14.18
CA SER A 503 -14.14 6.03 14.33
C SER A 503 -15.03 5.50 13.19
N VAL A 504 -14.51 4.60 12.35
CA VAL A 504 -15.25 4.01 11.22
C VAL A 504 -16.44 3.18 11.72
N THR A 505 -17.58 3.36 11.05
CA THR A 505 -18.85 2.67 11.32
C THR A 505 -19.33 1.82 10.15
N SER A 506 -18.88 2.12 8.93
CA SER A 506 -19.25 1.42 7.71
C SER A 506 -18.04 1.20 6.83
N ILE A 507 -17.99 0.03 6.19
CA ILE A 507 -16.97 -0.34 5.21
C ILE A 507 -17.57 -0.65 3.84
N ALA A 508 -18.77 -0.12 3.54
CA ALA A 508 -19.48 -0.36 2.28
C ALA A 508 -18.62 -0.09 1.03
N VAL A 509 -17.70 0.88 1.09
CA VAL A 509 -16.75 1.19 0.01
C VAL A 509 -15.88 -0.02 -0.40
N LEU A 510 -15.65 -0.97 0.51
CA LEU A 510 -14.78 -2.12 0.25
C LEU A 510 -15.43 -3.21 -0.62
N ALA A 511 -16.69 -3.04 -1.06
CA ALA A 511 -17.39 -4.04 -1.87
C ALA A 511 -16.75 -4.30 -3.26
N GLY A 512 -15.86 -3.40 -3.70
CA GLY A 512 -15.04 -3.58 -4.91
C GLY A 512 -13.60 -4.02 -4.66
N ALA A 513 -13.19 -4.15 -3.39
CA ALA A 513 -11.86 -4.58 -3.04
C ALA A 513 -11.75 -6.10 -3.23
N THR A 514 -10.90 -6.53 -4.14
CA THR A 514 -10.76 -7.95 -4.53
C THR A 514 -9.39 -8.53 -4.21
N GLN A 515 -8.45 -7.69 -3.77
CA GLN A 515 -7.08 -8.06 -3.46
C GLN A 515 -6.73 -7.88 -1.97
N LEU A 516 -7.70 -7.60 -1.08
CA LEU A 516 -7.37 -7.46 0.34
C LEU A 516 -6.91 -8.82 0.90
N GLU A 517 -5.72 -8.80 1.48
CA GLU A 517 -5.08 -9.92 2.16
C GLU A 517 -5.16 -9.74 3.68
N GLU A 518 -5.04 -8.51 4.17
CA GLU A 518 -5.04 -8.20 5.60
C GLU A 518 -6.01 -7.06 5.92
N VAL A 519 -6.98 -7.34 6.80
CA VAL A 519 -7.98 -6.34 7.23
C VAL A 519 -8.09 -6.33 8.75
N ASN A 520 -7.93 -5.14 9.34
CA ASN A 520 -8.05 -4.94 10.79
C ASN A 520 -9.14 -3.90 11.10
N LEU A 521 -10.22 -4.37 11.71
CA LEU A 521 -11.38 -3.61 12.18
C LEU A 521 -11.51 -3.67 13.71
N LYS A 522 -10.44 -4.07 14.42
CA LYS A 522 -10.46 -4.23 15.88
C LYS A 522 -10.96 -2.96 16.55
N SER A 523 -11.86 -3.06 17.53
CA SER A 523 -12.35 -1.93 18.31
C SER A 523 -12.94 -0.79 17.46
N THR A 524 -13.46 -1.10 16.27
CA THR A 524 -14.29 -0.18 15.47
C THR A 524 -15.77 -0.34 15.81
N LYS A 525 -16.62 0.52 15.26
CA LYS A 525 -18.07 0.42 15.37
C LYS A 525 -18.72 -0.28 14.18
N VAL A 526 -17.92 -0.95 13.35
CA VAL A 526 -18.40 -1.71 12.19
C VAL A 526 -19.21 -2.92 12.68
N ARG A 527 -20.33 -3.14 12.02
CA ARG A 527 -21.24 -4.29 12.25
C ARG A 527 -21.42 -5.13 11.00
N ASP A 528 -21.61 -4.45 9.88
CA ASP A 528 -21.77 -5.07 8.57
C ASP A 528 -20.40 -5.24 7.90
N ILE A 529 -20.02 -6.50 7.70
CA ILE A 529 -18.80 -6.88 6.98
C ILE A 529 -19.07 -7.53 5.62
N THR A 530 -20.32 -7.53 5.14
CA THR A 530 -20.69 -8.05 3.81
C THR A 530 -19.81 -7.55 2.66
N PRO A 531 -19.32 -6.29 2.67
CA PRO A 531 -18.36 -5.82 1.66
C PRO A 531 -17.08 -6.65 1.54
N LEU A 532 -16.65 -7.35 2.59
CA LEU A 532 -15.44 -8.19 2.56
C LEU A 532 -15.62 -9.48 1.74
N ALA A 533 -16.85 -9.82 1.34
CA ALA A 533 -17.10 -10.96 0.45
C ALA A 533 -16.34 -10.86 -0.88
N ALA A 534 -16.10 -9.64 -1.38
CA ALA A 534 -15.33 -9.39 -2.58
C ALA A 534 -13.85 -9.79 -2.46
N SER A 535 -13.30 -9.78 -1.23
CA SER A 535 -11.91 -10.17 -0.93
C SER A 535 -11.80 -11.54 -0.28
N ALA A 536 -12.90 -12.30 -0.11
CA ALA A 536 -12.88 -13.55 0.65
C ALA A 536 -11.78 -14.50 0.17
N SER A 537 -11.63 -14.68 -1.15
CA SER A 537 -10.62 -15.59 -1.73
C SER A 537 -9.16 -15.15 -1.55
N SER A 538 -8.90 -13.87 -1.27
CA SER A 538 -7.54 -13.33 -1.07
C SER A 538 -7.17 -13.10 0.40
N LEU A 539 -8.16 -13.04 1.30
CA LEU A 539 -7.94 -12.75 2.71
C LEU A 539 -7.07 -13.83 3.39
N LYS A 540 -6.01 -13.38 4.04
CA LYS A 540 -5.08 -14.16 4.87
C LYS A 540 -5.21 -13.82 6.35
N LYS A 541 -5.47 -12.55 6.69
CA LYS A 541 -5.63 -12.10 8.08
C LYS A 541 -6.84 -11.21 8.25
N LEU A 542 -7.67 -11.54 9.24
CA LEU A 542 -8.84 -10.76 9.57
C LEU A 542 -8.94 -10.53 11.07
N ASN A 543 -8.96 -9.27 11.48
CA ASN A 543 -9.16 -8.88 12.87
C ASN A 543 -10.46 -8.10 13.04
N LEU A 544 -11.45 -8.73 13.68
CA LEU A 544 -12.74 -8.14 14.02
C LEU A 544 -12.88 -7.92 15.54
N GLY A 545 -11.81 -8.11 16.31
CA GLY A 545 -11.89 -8.15 17.77
C GLY A 545 -12.53 -6.90 18.37
N TYR A 546 -13.43 -7.05 19.34
CA TYR A 546 -14.12 -5.96 20.03
C TYR A 546 -14.87 -5.01 19.08
N SER A 547 -15.30 -5.49 17.92
CA SER A 547 -16.22 -4.79 17.00
C SER A 547 -17.67 -5.15 17.29
N GLY A 548 -18.61 -4.54 16.56
CA GLY A 548 -20.05 -4.82 16.68
C GLY A 548 -20.54 -5.96 15.79
N VAL A 549 -19.63 -6.78 15.23
CA VAL A 549 -19.97 -7.85 14.30
C VAL A 549 -20.69 -9.01 15.00
N THR A 550 -21.73 -9.52 14.35
CA THR A 550 -22.55 -10.66 14.82
C THR A 550 -22.50 -11.86 13.88
N SER A 551 -22.07 -11.67 12.63
CA SER A 551 -21.98 -12.73 11.61
C SER A 551 -20.72 -12.57 10.77
N ILE A 552 -20.14 -13.70 10.38
CA ILE A 552 -18.97 -13.77 9.51
C ILE A 552 -19.26 -14.45 8.16
N GLU A 553 -20.52 -14.50 7.73
CA GLU A 553 -20.92 -15.11 6.45
C GLU A 553 -20.17 -14.52 5.25
N ALA A 554 -19.79 -13.24 5.32
CA ALA A 554 -19.01 -12.56 4.29
C ALA A 554 -17.68 -13.25 3.96
N ILE A 555 -17.13 -14.07 4.86
CA ILE A 555 -15.86 -14.79 4.66
C ILE A 555 -16.03 -16.29 4.45
N ALA A 556 -17.24 -16.77 4.14
CA ALA A 556 -17.50 -18.19 3.87
C ALA A 556 -16.68 -18.78 2.69
N GLY A 557 -16.14 -17.92 1.82
CA GLY A 557 -15.24 -18.31 0.71
C GLY A 557 -13.75 -18.14 1.01
N ALA A 558 -13.34 -17.89 2.25
CA ALA A 558 -11.97 -17.51 2.58
C ALA A 558 -11.00 -18.69 2.70
N THR A 559 -10.60 -19.25 1.56
CA THR A 559 -9.75 -20.46 1.50
C THR A 559 -8.28 -20.24 1.84
N GLN A 560 -7.81 -18.98 1.94
CA GLN A 560 -6.42 -18.62 2.26
C GLN A 560 -6.27 -18.03 3.67
N LEU A 561 -7.34 -18.02 4.47
CA LEU A 561 -7.35 -17.36 5.76
C LEU A 561 -6.45 -18.11 6.76
N GLU A 562 -5.43 -17.43 7.26
CA GLU A 562 -4.43 -17.96 8.20
C GLU A 562 -4.70 -17.50 9.64
N GLU A 563 -5.14 -16.25 9.82
CA GLU A 563 -5.34 -15.66 11.14
C GLU A 563 -6.72 -14.99 11.25
N VAL A 564 -7.49 -15.36 12.28
CA VAL A 564 -8.81 -14.75 12.54
C VAL A 564 -8.94 -14.40 14.01
N ASN A 565 -9.22 -13.12 14.27
CA ASN A 565 -9.56 -12.63 15.60
C ASN A 565 -11.04 -12.20 15.64
N LEU A 566 -11.84 -12.92 16.43
CA LEU A 566 -13.26 -12.63 16.73
C LEU A 566 -13.46 -12.32 18.22
N SER A 567 -12.38 -12.04 18.96
CA SER A 567 -12.44 -11.79 20.40
C SER A 567 -13.43 -10.67 20.73
N GLY A 568 -14.25 -10.82 21.77
CA GLY A 568 -15.19 -9.78 22.21
C GLY A 568 -16.27 -9.41 21.19
N THR A 569 -16.50 -10.23 20.16
CA THR A 569 -17.62 -10.07 19.23
C THR A 569 -18.85 -10.85 19.69
N ALA A 570 -20.00 -10.54 19.08
CA ALA A 570 -21.26 -11.27 19.32
C ALA A 570 -21.47 -12.41 18.31
N VAL A 571 -20.41 -12.85 17.63
CA VAL A 571 -20.45 -14.00 16.70
C VAL A 571 -20.69 -15.28 17.49
N THR A 572 -21.69 -16.04 17.07
CA THR A 572 -22.05 -17.34 17.65
C THR A 572 -21.78 -18.49 16.69
N ASP A 573 -21.98 -18.27 15.40
CA ASP A 573 -21.75 -19.24 14.33
C ASP A 573 -20.42 -18.95 13.62
N ILE A 574 -19.53 -19.93 13.67
CA ILE A 574 -18.22 -19.89 13.00
C ILE A 574 -18.11 -20.88 11.83
N THR A 575 -19.23 -21.45 11.38
CA THR A 575 -19.29 -22.35 10.20
C THR A 575 -18.64 -21.77 8.94
N PRO A 576 -18.69 -20.44 8.66
CA PRO A 576 -17.96 -19.85 7.55
C PRO A 576 -16.44 -20.12 7.54
N LEU A 577 -15.83 -20.45 8.68
CA LEU A 577 -14.40 -20.81 8.76
C LEU A 577 -14.08 -22.21 8.18
N THR A 578 -15.08 -23.01 7.84
CA THR A 578 -14.88 -24.34 7.23
C THR A 578 -14.16 -24.29 5.88
N ALA A 579 -14.22 -23.16 5.16
CA ALA A 579 -13.44 -22.95 3.95
C ALA A 579 -11.93 -22.81 4.21
N SER A 580 -11.54 -22.42 5.43
CA SER A 580 -10.17 -22.06 5.81
C SER A 580 -9.39 -23.18 6.50
N LEU A 581 -9.96 -24.38 6.65
CA LEU A 581 -9.39 -25.46 7.49
C LEU A 581 -7.97 -25.89 7.09
N ARG A 582 -7.61 -25.69 5.82
CA ARG A 582 -6.28 -26.05 5.31
C ARG A 582 -5.22 -24.97 5.50
N SER A 583 -5.62 -23.74 5.79
CA SER A 583 -4.72 -22.58 5.94
C SER A 583 -4.70 -21.99 7.34
N LEU A 584 -5.77 -22.19 8.14
CA LEU A 584 -5.95 -21.53 9.42
C LEU A 584 -4.88 -21.97 10.45
N LYS A 585 -4.12 -20.99 10.93
CA LYS A 585 -3.04 -21.13 11.91
C LYS A 585 -3.41 -20.54 13.27
N LYS A 586 -4.13 -19.41 13.29
CA LYS A 586 -4.45 -18.71 14.55
C LYS A 586 -5.91 -18.35 14.63
N LEU A 587 -6.55 -18.72 15.73
CA LEU A 587 -7.96 -18.43 16.00
C LEU A 587 -8.14 -17.88 17.41
N TRP A 588 -8.56 -16.61 17.49
CA TRP A 588 -8.88 -15.97 18.77
C TRP A 588 -10.38 -15.73 18.90
N LEU A 589 -10.98 -16.32 19.93
CA LEU A 589 -12.40 -16.22 20.29
C LEU A 589 -12.60 -15.65 21.70
N GLU A 590 -11.54 -15.12 22.33
CA GLU A 590 -11.52 -14.58 23.69
C GLU A 590 -12.75 -13.71 23.98
N ARG A 591 -13.47 -13.94 25.09
CA ARG A 591 -14.67 -13.16 25.47
C ARG A 591 -15.77 -13.13 24.41
N GLY A 592 -15.79 -14.10 23.50
CA GLY A 592 -16.80 -14.23 22.46
C GLY A 592 -18.08 -14.92 22.94
N SER A 593 -19.08 -14.95 22.05
CA SER A 593 -20.36 -15.63 22.30
C SER A 593 -20.42 -17.08 21.77
N VAL A 594 -19.30 -17.59 21.27
CA VAL A 594 -19.19 -18.94 20.72
C VAL A 594 -19.38 -20.00 21.82
N THR A 595 -20.18 -21.02 21.50
CA THR A 595 -20.47 -22.16 22.39
C THR A 595 -19.92 -23.48 21.86
N SER A 596 -19.63 -23.57 20.57
CA SER A 596 -19.11 -24.75 19.89
C SER A 596 -18.05 -24.37 18.87
N ILE A 597 -17.01 -25.20 18.78
CA ILE A 597 -15.93 -25.08 17.80
C ILE A 597 -15.95 -26.22 16.77
N ALA A 598 -17.08 -26.92 16.60
CA ALA A 598 -17.19 -28.05 15.66
C ALA A 598 -16.80 -27.68 14.21
N ALA A 599 -17.00 -26.42 13.82
CA ALA A 599 -16.64 -25.92 12.49
C ALA A 599 -15.14 -26.07 12.16
N ILE A 600 -14.26 -26.15 13.17
CA ILE A 600 -12.80 -26.28 12.97
C ILE A 600 -12.27 -27.71 13.15
N ALA A 601 -13.14 -28.73 13.22
CA ALA A 601 -12.75 -30.12 13.47
C ALA A 601 -11.72 -30.71 12.46
N GLY A 602 -11.63 -30.14 11.26
CA GLY A 602 -10.69 -30.54 10.22
C GLY A 602 -9.47 -29.63 10.05
N ALA A 603 -9.24 -28.68 10.96
CA ALA A 603 -8.13 -27.75 10.86
C ALA A 603 -6.81 -28.45 11.23
N THR A 604 -5.89 -28.60 10.27
CA THR A 604 -4.64 -29.37 10.49
C THR A 604 -3.42 -28.50 10.73
N GLN A 605 -3.56 -27.17 10.64
CA GLN A 605 -2.46 -26.21 10.70
C GLN A 605 -2.57 -25.25 11.90
N LEU A 606 -3.53 -25.43 12.81
CA LEU A 606 -3.69 -24.53 13.95
C LEU A 606 -2.47 -24.61 14.87
N GLU A 607 -1.85 -23.46 15.11
CA GLU A 607 -0.72 -23.24 16.00
C GLU A 607 -1.16 -22.54 17.30
N GLU A 608 -2.16 -21.66 17.22
CA GLU A 608 -2.67 -20.90 18.36
C GLU A 608 -4.21 -20.88 18.37
N VAL A 609 -4.79 -21.28 19.50
CA VAL A 609 -6.24 -21.21 19.74
C VAL A 609 -6.50 -20.57 21.10
N ASP A 610 -7.29 -19.50 21.10
CA ASP A 610 -7.72 -18.78 22.30
C ASP A 610 -9.24 -18.85 22.46
N LEU A 611 -9.68 -19.59 23.48
CA LEU A 611 -11.07 -19.78 23.91
C LEU A 611 -11.32 -19.15 25.29
N ASN A 612 -10.46 -18.24 25.74
CA ASN A 612 -10.55 -17.63 27.06
C ASN A 612 -11.89 -16.93 27.24
N ASP A 613 -12.54 -17.12 28.39
CA ASP A 613 -13.81 -16.47 28.74
C ASP A 613 -14.91 -16.73 27.69
N THR A 614 -14.90 -17.92 27.06
CA THR A 614 -15.97 -18.42 26.18
C THR A 614 -16.85 -19.44 26.88
N LYS A 615 -17.95 -19.85 26.23
CA LYS A 615 -18.84 -20.90 26.73
C LYS A 615 -18.55 -22.28 26.16
N VAL A 616 -17.41 -22.44 25.47
CA VAL A 616 -16.99 -23.71 24.87
C VAL A 616 -16.69 -24.73 25.97
N ARG A 617 -17.17 -25.96 25.77
CA ARG A 617 -16.95 -27.10 26.67
C ARG A 617 -16.25 -28.26 25.98
N ASP A 618 -16.62 -28.50 24.73
CA ASP A 618 -16.06 -29.56 23.90
C ASP A 618 -14.90 -29.02 23.06
N ILE A 619 -13.71 -29.60 23.29
CA ILE A 619 -12.49 -29.29 22.57
C ILE A 619 -12.01 -30.44 21.66
N THR A 620 -12.81 -31.51 21.51
CA THR A 620 -12.52 -32.60 20.56
C THR A 620 -12.28 -32.13 19.13
N PRO A 621 -12.90 -31.04 18.61
CA PRO A 621 -12.54 -30.49 17.30
C PRO A 621 -11.07 -30.10 17.13
N LEU A 622 -10.28 -29.97 18.19
CA LEU A 622 -8.84 -29.66 18.10
C LEU A 622 -7.96 -30.89 17.78
N THR A 623 -8.52 -32.11 17.75
CA THR A 623 -7.73 -33.33 17.55
C THR A 623 -6.99 -33.38 16.21
N ALA A 624 -7.45 -32.66 15.20
CA ALA A 624 -6.78 -32.57 13.91
C ALA A 624 -5.49 -31.71 13.95
N SER A 625 -5.34 -30.85 14.97
CA SER A 625 -4.23 -29.88 15.08
C SER A 625 -3.18 -30.24 16.12
N LEU A 626 -3.26 -31.41 16.77
CA LEU A 626 -2.39 -31.77 17.90
C LEU A 626 -0.89 -31.79 17.56
N ARG A 627 -0.55 -31.94 16.28
CA ARG A 627 0.84 -31.93 15.79
C ARG A 627 1.38 -30.55 15.47
N THR A 628 0.54 -29.51 15.45
CA THR A 628 0.93 -28.13 15.11
C THR A 628 0.65 -27.15 16.25
N LEU A 629 -0.27 -27.48 17.16
CA LEU A 629 -0.74 -26.60 18.22
C LEU A 629 0.38 -26.34 19.23
N LYS A 630 0.77 -25.07 19.34
CA LYS A 630 1.80 -24.56 20.27
C LYS A 630 1.18 -23.84 21.45
N LYS A 631 0.10 -23.11 21.24
CA LYS A 631 -0.55 -22.30 22.27
C LYS A 631 -2.04 -22.58 22.35
N LEU A 632 -2.51 -22.90 23.56
CA LEU A 632 -3.90 -23.18 23.83
C LEU A 632 -4.38 -22.44 25.08
N ASP A 633 -5.25 -21.47 24.90
CA ASP A 633 -5.89 -20.76 26.00
C ASP A 633 -7.33 -21.24 26.20
N LEU A 634 -7.59 -21.91 27.32
CA LEU A 634 -8.91 -22.37 27.76
C LEU A 634 -9.36 -21.64 29.03
N ALA A 635 -8.67 -20.58 29.46
CA ALA A 635 -8.91 -19.93 30.73
C ALA A 635 -10.37 -19.47 30.84
N LYS A 636 -11.01 -19.69 32.00
CA LYS A 636 -12.41 -19.31 32.27
C LYS A 636 -13.43 -19.84 31.27
N SER A 637 -13.06 -20.83 30.44
CA SER A 637 -14.00 -21.52 29.57
C SER A 637 -14.87 -22.51 30.36
N GLY A 638 -15.82 -23.14 29.69
CA GLY A 638 -16.65 -24.21 30.26
C GLY A 638 -15.97 -25.59 30.28
N VAL A 639 -14.69 -25.68 29.91
CA VAL A 639 -13.96 -26.95 29.80
C VAL A 639 -13.73 -27.59 31.17
N THR A 640 -14.04 -28.88 31.27
CA THR A 640 -13.83 -29.70 32.48
C THR A 640 -12.81 -30.81 32.29
N SER A 641 -12.46 -31.13 31.03
CA SER A 641 -11.49 -32.18 30.67
C SER A 641 -10.67 -31.74 29.47
N ILE A 642 -9.39 -32.09 29.49
CA ILE A 642 -8.45 -31.86 28.39
C ILE A 642 -7.99 -33.17 27.72
N ALA A 643 -8.73 -34.26 27.88
CA ALA A 643 -8.38 -35.56 27.28
C ALA A 643 -8.21 -35.49 25.75
N ALA A 644 -8.90 -34.58 25.07
CA ALA A 644 -8.81 -34.39 23.62
C ALA A 644 -7.41 -33.97 23.13
N ILE A 645 -6.54 -33.45 24.00
CA ILE A 645 -5.19 -33.01 23.66
C ILE A 645 -4.11 -33.98 24.15
N ALA A 646 -4.46 -35.22 24.51
CA ALA A 646 -3.52 -36.20 25.04
C ALA A 646 -2.36 -36.55 24.10
N ASP A 647 -2.53 -36.39 22.78
CA ASP A 647 -1.49 -36.64 21.78
C ASP A 647 -0.82 -35.35 21.27
N ALA A 648 -1.03 -34.21 21.94
CA ALA A 648 -0.35 -32.97 21.59
C ALA A 648 1.12 -33.05 21.98
N THR A 649 2.02 -32.91 21.01
CA THR A 649 3.48 -33.04 21.23
C THR A 649 4.26 -31.75 21.08
N HIS A 650 3.59 -30.65 20.73
CA HIS A 650 4.23 -29.36 20.45
C HIS A 650 3.67 -28.21 21.31
N LEU A 651 2.84 -28.48 22.32
CA LEU A 651 2.34 -27.41 23.17
C LEU A 651 3.50 -26.79 23.94
N GLU A 652 3.61 -25.47 23.83
CA GLU A 652 4.57 -24.62 24.52
C GLU A 652 3.86 -23.83 25.64
N GLU A 653 2.64 -23.38 25.40
CA GLU A 653 1.86 -22.56 26.34
C GLU A 653 0.44 -23.07 26.52
N VAL A 654 0.05 -23.37 27.75
CA VAL A 654 -1.30 -23.87 28.08
C VAL A 654 -1.90 -23.07 29.24
N TYR A 655 -3.08 -22.52 29.02
CA TYR A 655 -3.81 -21.75 30.01
C TYR A 655 -5.10 -22.45 30.41
N LEU A 656 -5.19 -22.88 31.67
CA LEU A 656 -6.35 -23.54 32.28
C LEU A 656 -6.91 -22.73 33.45
N ASN A 657 -6.54 -21.45 33.56
CA ASN A 657 -6.91 -20.62 34.70
C ASN A 657 -8.42 -20.54 34.87
N GLY A 658 -8.94 -20.78 36.07
CA GLY A 658 -10.38 -20.68 36.34
C GLY A 658 -11.25 -21.70 35.58
N THR A 659 -10.67 -22.78 35.06
CA THR A 659 -11.42 -23.92 34.52
C THR A 659 -11.75 -24.92 35.63
N ALA A 660 -12.67 -25.86 35.34
CA ALA A 660 -12.98 -26.98 36.23
C ALA A 660 -12.08 -28.21 35.97
N VAL A 661 -10.99 -28.06 35.20
CA VAL A 661 -10.05 -29.14 34.90
C VAL A 661 -9.35 -29.58 36.19
N THR A 662 -9.30 -30.90 36.40
CA THR A 662 -8.66 -31.54 37.55
C THR A 662 -7.51 -32.46 37.13
N ASP A 663 -7.67 -33.15 36.01
CA ASP A 663 -6.67 -34.04 35.42
C ASP A 663 -5.86 -33.32 34.33
N ILE A 664 -4.54 -33.28 34.54
CA ILE A 664 -3.57 -32.72 33.59
C ILE A 664 -2.65 -33.79 32.97
N THR A 665 -2.93 -35.07 33.19
CA THR A 665 -2.21 -36.21 32.56
C THR A 665 -2.11 -36.09 31.04
N PRO A 666 -3.11 -35.57 30.30
CA PRO A 666 -2.99 -35.35 28.86
C PRO A 666 -1.81 -34.45 28.44
N LEU A 667 -1.23 -33.65 29.33
CA LEU A 667 -0.06 -32.82 29.01
C LEU A 667 1.26 -33.59 28.96
N THR A 668 1.28 -34.87 29.36
CA THR A 668 2.49 -35.71 29.35
C THR A 668 3.11 -35.90 27.95
N ALA A 669 2.31 -35.76 26.88
CA ALA A 669 2.84 -35.80 25.51
C ALA A 669 3.65 -34.55 25.12
N SER A 670 3.48 -33.42 25.83
CA SER A 670 4.12 -32.13 25.54
C SER A 670 5.31 -31.79 26.46
N LEU A 671 5.79 -32.74 27.27
CA LEU A 671 6.83 -32.44 28.29
C LEU A 671 8.14 -31.90 27.74
N ARG A 672 8.46 -32.22 26.47
CA ARG A 672 9.68 -31.74 25.80
C ARG A 672 9.53 -30.36 25.16
N THR A 673 8.35 -29.76 25.19
CA THR A 673 8.08 -28.47 24.54
C THR A 673 7.39 -27.47 25.46
N LEU A 674 6.72 -27.94 26.52
CA LEU A 674 5.92 -27.11 27.42
C LEU A 674 6.81 -26.17 28.22
N LYS A 675 6.66 -24.87 27.98
CA LYS A 675 7.40 -23.78 28.64
C LYS A 675 6.57 -23.10 29.73
N ASN A 676 5.30 -22.80 29.43
CA ASN A 676 4.45 -22.00 30.32
C ASN A 676 3.12 -22.69 30.60
N LEU A 677 2.82 -22.93 31.87
CA LEU A 677 1.58 -23.56 32.30
C LEU A 677 0.84 -22.72 33.34
N PHE A 678 -0.39 -22.33 33.02
CA PHE A 678 -1.20 -21.49 33.90
C PHE A 678 -2.40 -22.25 34.45
N LEU A 679 -2.35 -22.59 35.74
CA LEU A 679 -3.37 -23.40 36.44
C LEU A 679 -4.14 -22.60 37.49
N ALA A 680 -3.99 -21.28 37.54
CA ALA A 680 -4.52 -20.48 38.64
C ALA A 680 -6.04 -20.64 38.76
N LYS A 681 -6.55 -20.89 39.97
CA LYS A 681 -7.98 -21.13 40.26
C LYS A 681 -8.58 -22.33 39.50
N SER A 682 -7.77 -23.28 39.05
CA SER A 682 -8.26 -24.54 38.49
C SER A 682 -8.61 -25.58 39.57
N GLY A 683 -9.19 -26.70 39.17
CA GLY A 683 -9.49 -27.84 40.05
C GLY A 683 -8.28 -28.74 40.35
N VAL A 684 -7.10 -28.45 39.79
CA VAL A 684 -5.92 -29.31 39.88
C VAL A 684 -5.43 -29.45 41.32
N THR A 685 -5.19 -30.70 41.72
CA THR A 685 -4.68 -31.08 43.05
C THR A 685 -3.26 -31.63 43.02
N SER A 686 -2.77 -32.07 41.86
CA SER A 686 -1.45 -32.67 41.67
C SER A 686 -0.82 -32.22 40.36
N ILE A 687 0.51 -32.07 40.38
CA ILE A 687 1.33 -31.74 39.20
C ILE A 687 2.28 -32.88 38.81
N ALA A 688 2.04 -34.11 39.30
CA ALA A 688 2.88 -35.27 38.98
C ALA A 688 3.01 -35.53 37.46
N ALA A 689 2.03 -35.10 36.66
CA ALA A 689 2.04 -35.26 35.20
C ALA A 689 3.13 -34.45 34.49
N ILE A 690 3.72 -33.42 35.13
CA ILE A 690 4.63 -32.46 34.48
C ILE A 690 6.03 -32.41 35.11
N THR A 691 6.38 -33.37 35.97
CA THR A 691 7.67 -33.37 36.69
C THR A 691 8.87 -33.55 35.76
N GLU A 692 8.67 -34.21 34.62
CA GLU A 692 9.71 -34.47 33.62
C GLU A 692 9.76 -33.40 32.50
N ALA A 693 9.06 -32.26 32.66
CA ALA A 693 9.03 -31.20 31.66
C ALA A 693 10.32 -30.36 31.69
N THR A 694 11.37 -30.77 30.97
CA THR A 694 12.70 -30.15 31.06
C THR A 694 12.76 -28.69 30.65
N ASP A 695 11.86 -28.28 29.76
CA ASP A 695 11.85 -26.94 29.16
C ASP A 695 10.83 -26.02 29.87
N LEU A 696 10.26 -26.47 31.00
CA LEU A 696 9.26 -25.74 31.76
C LEU A 696 9.88 -24.55 32.48
N GLU A 697 9.56 -23.35 32.00
CA GLU A 697 10.03 -22.08 32.53
C GLU A 697 9.13 -21.56 33.65
N LYS A 698 7.79 -21.59 33.49
CA LYS A 698 6.86 -20.95 34.41
C LYS A 698 5.61 -21.79 34.70
N VAL A 699 5.25 -21.88 35.99
CA VAL A 699 3.99 -22.50 36.43
C VAL A 699 3.24 -21.59 37.39
N PHE A 700 1.98 -21.29 37.06
CA PHE A 700 1.11 -20.48 37.91
C PHE A 700 0.09 -21.37 38.64
N LEU A 701 0.28 -21.52 39.96
CA LEU A 701 -0.53 -22.38 40.85
C LEU A 701 -1.46 -21.59 41.77
N ASN A 702 -1.57 -20.28 41.52
CA ASN A 702 -2.38 -19.35 42.26
C ASN A 702 -3.77 -19.90 42.60
N ARG A 703 -4.10 -20.03 43.90
CA ARG A 703 -5.40 -20.53 44.37
C ARG A 703 -5.78 -21.93 43.82
N THR A 704 -4.80 -22.80 43.62
CA THR A 704 -5.01 -24.25 43.42
C THR A 704 -4.95 -24.99 44.76
N LYS A 705 -5.18 -26.31 44.73
CA LYS A 705 -4.97 -27.21 45.88
C LYS A 705 -3.59 -27.87 45.89
N VAL A 706 -2.74 -27.56 44.91
CA VAL A 706 -1.36 -28.08 44.85
C VAL A 706 -0.57 -27.50 46.04
N ARG A 707 0.18 -28.36 46.72
CA ARG A 707 1.01 -27.99 47.88
C ARG A 707 2.46 -28.41 47.70
N ASP A 708 2.68 -29.52 47.02
CA ASP A 708 4.02 -30.04 46.73
C ASP A 708 4.42 -29.69 45.30
N VAL A 709 5.53 -28.97 45.19
CA VAL A 709 6.18 -28.60 43.92
C VAL A 709 7.64 -29.04 43.86
N SER A 710 8.08 -29.86 44.83
CA SER A 710 9.47 -30.29 44.97
C SER A 710 9.99 -31.11 43.77
N MET A 711 9.07 -31.69 43.00
CA MET A 711 9.35 -32.53 41.84
C MET A 711 9.42 -31.75 40.51
N LEU A 712 9.26 -30.43 40.53
CA LEU A 712 9.45 -29.61 39.33
C LEU A 712 10.96 -29.40 39.04
N PRO A 713 11.33 -29.18 37.76
CA PRO A 713 12.69 -28.77 37.41
C PRO A 713 13.14 -27.54 38.21
N ARG A 714 14.41 -27.52 38.63
CA ARG A 714 14.97 -26.39 39.42
C ARG A 714 14.95 -25.05 38.68
N SER A 715 14.92 -25.07 37.35
CA SER A 715 14.82 -23.89 36.49
C SER A 715 13.41 -23.29 36.42
N THR A 716 12.39 -24.00 36.92
CA THR A 716 10.99 -23.57 36.81
C THR A 716 10.64 -22.52 37.86
N GLU A 717 10.18 -21.35 37.41
CA GLU A 717 9.60 -20.31 38.26
C GLU A 717 8.15 -20.68 38.64
N VAL A 718 7.87 -20.75 39.95
CA VAL A 718 6.55 -21.09 40.49
C VAL A 718 5.86 -19.85 41.08
N PHE A 719 4.68 -19.54 40.57
CA PHE A 719 3.87 -18.39 41.00
C PHE A 719 2.64 -18.84 41.82
N TRP A 720 2.61 -18.44 43.09
CA TRP A 720 1.59 -18.80 44.09
C TRP A 720 0.48 -17.78 44.26
#